data_AF-A0A7C4NT28-F1
#
_entry.id   AF-A0A7C4NT28-F1
#
_cell.length_a   1.000
_cell.length_b   1.000
_cell.length_c   1.000
_cell.angle_alpha   90.00
_cell.angle_beta   90.00
_cell.angle_gamma   90.00
#
_symmetry.space_group_name_H-M   'P 1'
#
loop_
_entity.id
_entity.type
_entity.pdbx_description
1 polymer ?
#
loop_
_entity_poly.entity_id
_entity_poly.type
_entity_poly.pdbx_seq_one_letter_code
_entity_poly.pdbx_strand_id
1 'polypeptide(L)'
;MRTLPYAALFLILAAVLSWKCRDNDDGRPRVLIFHKTEFYAHECLPAALAAVQEICARNGWKMETTEWGEDFTEENLSRYAAVVFLLTAGDVLAPTQEIVFERFIQGGGGYVGVFTAVDTEHSWPWYRQLVGAEYDGLMPVQPAMLSVLDNEHPATEGLSSTWERTDEWMNLKNVVPEVRVLVALEEGSCSGGKMGAFHPVSWCREFDGGRAFVTAMGHTTAAYSEPAFLQHLEGGLKYAVGAGKPIVLGQHRPFRQEQTKTGFVKTSIICHLEEPMSMSPLPDGKIILVERRGGIRLYDPANGRVQKIASLEVFHKNEEGLLGVAVDPNWNDNHWIYLYYAPAGKKYKALRLSRFVFQNDSLHLGSERVILEVPTDRDLHTLHAAGCIRFDRQGFLYLSTGDNTNHYGDGFAAIDERSDKKQYDAQKSAANSMDLRGKILRIKPLPDGSYICPAGNLYVEQDVRVYPGGQHLLYDPAWEGIAYPARPSRPVSIAADYPQRAEAWWGRGRPEIYLMGCRNPFRMDIDHRRGLLIWGEPGPDAGVADSTRGPEGYDEINVARKAGFYGWPYCVGPNLPYREYHYGTGTSGAYFDPRHPYNDSPNNTGDRYLPPSQPPLIWYSFKSSEQFPLLLNGTRCAMGGPAYYCDEYPEATRLPARFDGKIIIYEWMRNWIMAVGIDSLGRYTDMQPIAPNVRLGRPIDLFIDKSGSIWVLEYGTEWFTPNPDACLSRIDYVRDEAGRDEVVETQPTNQPPVVQWLFTGANGSFYRPGDTLRYALQVSDAEDGSLLDGRILPSDIEWYAGFWPTEVAFRRPGKRARKPEEDPVARGQKLVNESDCRSCHAVERKVNGPAYQDVARRYDGNAKTLEYLTEKIIKGGKGVWGEVAMSAHPQLAKADVVSMVRWILSLKDPPKQPFGQGTVLLQPPKGQENARYVFYARYTDRGAPKQLPHTAEALVWLRPVRLSAGAVDSLSKGMTTYERPLNNSRIRLYECRSGAFFQLNAVDAKGLKGFAVALEVSATRQHTGQGRIELRLDSPDGPLAGVAALPVSVTAGGLAEVLLEIDRKVWPSNGVRHNVYFVLRAGEGPSQPLCGVAWLKAIFL
;
A
#
# COMPACT_ATOMS: atom_id res chain seq x y z
N MET A 1 -50.62 26.01 -63.01
CA MET A 1 -50.55 27.01 -61.92
C MET A 1 -49.12 27.01 -61.41
N ARG A 2 -48.34 27.96 -61.88
CA ARG A 2 -47.81 29.11 -61.11
C ARG A 2 -46.60 28.76 -60.24
N THR A 3 -45.46 28.91 -60.90
CA THR A 3 -44.13 29.32 -60.44
C THR A 3 -44.14 30.50 -59.46
N LEU A 4 -43.27 30.47 -58.42
CA LEU A 4 -42.43 31.57 -57.85
C LEU A 4 -41.96 31.21 -56.41
N PRO A 5 -40.82 31.75 -55.90
CA PRO A 5 -39.54 31.06 -56.01
C PRO A 5 -38.72 30.98 -54.69
N TYR A 6 -37.64 30.21 -54.81
CA TYR A 6 -36.50 29.94 -53.92
C TYR A 6 -35.65 31.16 -53.47
N ALA A 7 -36.21 32.37 -53.33
CA ALA A 7 -35.43 33.58 -53.03
C ALA A 7 -35.38 33.96 -51.52
N ALA A 8 -36.25 33.43 -50.67
CA ALA A 8 -36.32 33.82 -49.25
C ALA A 8 -35.45 32.96 -48.31
N LEU A 9 -35.07 31.73 -48.71
CA LEU A 9 -34.34 30.81 -47.84
C LEU A 9 -32.80 31.00 -47.89
N PHE A 10 -32.27 31.65 -48.93
CA PHE A 10 -30.84 31.88 -49.07
C PHE A 10 -30.32 33.10 -48.27
N LEU A 11 -31.20 34.05 -47.90
CA LEU A 11 -30.82 35.22 -47.11
C LEU A 11 -30.80 34.94 -45.59
N ILE A 12 -31.50 33.91 -45.12
CA ILE A 12 -31.45 33.49 -43.71
C ILE A 12 -30.28 32.52 -43.46
N LEU A 13 -29.89 31.71 -44.45
CA LEU A 13 -28.69 30.87 -44.32
C LEU A 13 -27.37 31.67 -44.43
N ALA A 14 -27.35 32.78 -45.17
CA ALA A 14 -26.16 33.64 -45.24
C ALA A 14 -25.94 34.50 -43.98
N ALA A 15 -27.00 34.80 -43.20
CA ALA A 15 -26.89 35.55 -41.95
C ALA A 15 -26.51 34.67 -40.73
N VAL A 16 -26.79 33.36 -40.79
CA VAL A 16 -26.39 32.41 -39.73
C VAL A 16 -24.99 31.81 -40.00
N LEU A 17 -24.48 31.86 -41.24
CA LEU A 17 -23.10 31.47 -41.58
C LEU A 17 -22.04 32.58 -41.40
N SER A 18 -22.44 33.78 -40.96
CA SER A 18 -21.53 34.87 -40.59
C SER A 18 -21.51 35.18 -39.08
N TRP A 19 -22.12 34.34 -38.24
CA TRP A 19 -22.03 34.41 -36.78
C TRP A 19 -21.19 33.28 -36.17
N LYS A 20 -20.16 32.83 -36.87
CA LYS A 20 -18.90 32.51 -36.19
C LYS A 20 -18.08 33.78 -36.23
N CYS A 21 -18.31 34.65 -35.26
CA CYS A 21 -17.32 35.65 -34.89
C CYS A 21 -16.02 34.85 -34.70
N ARG A 22 -15.09 34.94 -35.64
CA ARG A 22 -13.69 34.93 -35.28
C ARG A 22 -13.60 35.98 -34.20
N ASP A 23 -13.47 35.54 -32.95
CA ASP A 23 -12.94 36.40 -31.91
C ASP A 23 -11.73 37.10 -32.54
N ASN A 24 -11.84 38.41 -32.75
CA ASN A 24 -10.69 39.20 -33.14
C ASN A 24 -9.69 39.01 -32.01
N ASP A 25 -8.69 38.17 -32.26
CA ASP A 25 -7.56 37.98 -31.37
C ASP A 25 -6.80 39.30 -31.35
N ASP A 26 -7.15 40.15 -30.38
CA ASP A 26 -6.52 41.45 -30.15
C ASP A 26 -5.11 41.32 -29.56
N GLY A 27 -4.57 40.09 -29.52
CA GLY A 27 -3.22 39.76 -29.08
C GLY A 27 -3.03 39.84 -27.56
N ARG A 28 -4.10 40.10 -26.80
CA ARG A 28 -4.03 40.19 -25.33
C ARG A 28 -3.99 38.79 -24.71
N PRO A 29 -3.08 38.52 -23.75
CA PRO A 29 -3.07 37.26 -23.01
C PRO A 29 -4.43 37.01 -22.32
N ARG A 30 -4.90 35.77 -22.35
CA ARG A 30 -6.13 35.35 -21.67
C ARG A 30 -5.83 34.50 -20.45
N VAL A 31 -6.60 34.66 -19.38
CA VAL A 31 -6.52 33.88 -18.14
C VAL A 31 -7.89 33.27 -17.86
N LEU A 32 -7.93 31.96 -17.67
CA LEU A 32 -9.14 31.24 -17.29
C LEU A 32 -9.18 31.09 -15.77
N ILE A 33 -10.27 31.51 -15.13
CA ILE A 33 -10.49 31.32 -13.70
C ILE A 33 -11.48 30.17 -13.51
N PHE A 34 -10.98 29.07 -12.97
CA PHE A 34 -11.74 27.89 -12.62
C PHE A 34 -12.02 27.89 -11.10
N HIS A 35 -13.28 27.81 -10.71
CA HIS A 35 -13.70 27.97 -9.31
C HIS A 35 -14.76 26.95 -8.86
N LYS A 36 -14.72 25.74 -9.44
CA LYS A 36 -15.61 24.64 -9.06
C LYS A 36 -15.23 24.06 -7.69
N THR A 37 -16.23 23.71 -6.90
CA THR A 37 -16.08 23.00 -5.62
C THR A 37 -17.11 21.87 -5.53
N GLU A 38 -16.75 20.74 -4.92
CA GLU A 38 -17.65 19.59 -4.80
C GLU A 38 -18.65 19.74 -3.63
N PHE A 39 -18.27 20.46 -2.56
CA PHE A 39 -18.98 20.38 -1.28
C PHE A 39 -19.62 21.70 -0.78
N TYR A 40 -19.10 22.87 -1.16
CA TYR A 40 -19.57 24.17 -0.64
C TYR A 40 -19.03 25.35 -1.45
N ALA A 41 -19.72 26.49 -1.42
CA ALA A 41 -19.24 27.75 -1.99
C ALA A 41 -18.53 28.62 -0.93
N HIS A 42 -17.41 29.24 -1.27
CA HIS A 42 -16.70 30.17 -0.39
C HIS A 42 -17.35 31.57 -0.41
N GLU A 43 -17.60 32.16 0.78
CA GLU A 43 -18.21 33.49 0.91
C GLU A 43 -17.36 34.60 0.23
N CYS A 44 -16.04 34.43 0.20
CA CYS A 44 -15.11 35.41 -0.37
C CYS A 44 -15.03 35.37 -1.91
N LEU A 45 -15.60 34.37 -2.58
CA LEU A 45 -15.46 34.16 -4.03
C LEU A 45 -15.84 35.40 -4.87
N PRO A 46 -16.93 36.15 -4.60
CA PRO A 46 -17.25 37.35 -5.35
C PRO A 46 -16.18 38.45 -5.23
N ALA A 47 -15.59 38.62 -4.04
CA ALA A 47 -14.51 39.58 -3.82
C ALA A 47 -13.22 39.12 -4.52
N ALA A 48 -12.94 37.81 -4.50
CA ALA A 48 -11.80 37.21 -5.18
C ALA A 48 -11.87 37.41 -6.70
N LEU A 49 -13.02 37.12 -7.32
CA LEU A 49 -13.24 37.32 -8.75
C LEU A 49 -13.10 38.79 -9.14
N ALA A 50 -13.65 39.72 -8.34
CA ALA A 50 -13.52 41.15 -8.60
C ALA A 50 -12.05 41.63 -8.55
N ALA A 51 -11.28 41.16 -7.56
CA ALA A 51 -9.87 41.49 -7.42
C ALA A 51 -9.03 40.95 -8.59
N VAL A 52 -9.23 39.69 -9.00
CA VAL A 52 -8.53 39.10 -10.15
C VAL A 52 -8.92 39.80 -11.45
N GLN A 53 -10.17 40.22 -11.59
CA GLN A 53 -10.64 41.00 -12.75
C GLN A 53 -9.93 42.35 -12.84
N GLU A 54 -9.75 43.05 -11.72
CA GLU A 54 -9.01 44.30 -11.66
C GLU A 54 -7.51 44.11 -11.95
N ILE A 55 -6.90 43.05 -11.40
CA ILE A 55 -5.50 42.69 -11.70
C ILE A 55 -5.32 42.42 -13.20
N CYS A 56 -6.20 41.62 -13.81
CA CYS A 56 -6.17 41.34 -15.24
C CYS A 56 -6.33 42.63 -16.07
N ALA A 57 -7.28 43.49 -15.71
CA ALA A 57 -7.52 44.76 -16.40
C ALA A 57 -6.29 45.69 -16.35
N ARG A 58 -5.63 45.82 -15.18
CA ARG A 58 -4.41 46.63 -15.00
C ARG A 58 -3.22 46.10 -15.81
N ASN A 59 -3.15 44.80 -16.04
CA ASN A 59 -2.09 44.15 -16.80
C ASN A 59 -2.42 43.96 -18.29
N GLY A 60 -3.58 44.43 -18.76
CA GLY A 60 -4.00 44.30 -20.15
C GLY A 60 -4.35 42.86 -20.56
N TRP A 61 -4.73 42.00 -19.62
CA TRP A 61 -5.15 40.63 -19.87
C TRP A 61 -6.68 40.51 -19.93
N LYS A 62 -7.18 39.52 -20.67
CA LYS A 62 -8.59 39.12 -20.64
C LYS A 62 -8.80 38.04 -19.60
N MET A 63 -9.80 38.23 -18.75
CA MET A 63 -10.25 37.23 -17.78
C MET A 63 -11.54 36.58 -18.28
N GLU A 64 -11.60 35.27 -18.18
CA GLU A 64 -12.83 34.48 -18.37
C GLU A 64 -12.98 33.54 -17.17
N THR A 65 -14.21 33.18 -16.82
CA THR A 65 -14.52 32.37 -15.62
C THR A 65 -15.34 31.14 -16.00
N THR A 66 -15.08 30.02 -15.33
CA THR A 66 -15.92 28.83 -15.45
C THR A 66 -15.98 28.02 -14.14
N GLU A 67 -17.09 27.33 -13.96
CA GLU A 67 -17.30 26.29 -12.95
C GLU A 67 -17.49 24.89 -13.57
N TRP A 68 -17.41 24.79 -14.90
CA TRP A 68 -17.70 23.57 -15.64
C TRP A 68 -16.39 22.89 -16.04
N GLY A 69 -16.18 21.66 -15.56
CA GLY A 69 -15.01 20.87 -15.95
C GLY A 69 -15.01 20.57 -17.45
N GLU A 70 -16.19 20.57 -18.07
CA GLU A 70 -16.42 20.39 -19.50
C GLU A 70 -15.72 21.43 -20.38
N ASP A 71 -15.33 22.58 -19.81
CA ASP A 71 -14.55 23.60 -20.51
C ASP A 71 -13.06 23.25 -20.64
N PHE A 72 -12.58 22.21 -19.96
CA PHE A 72 -11.23 21.67 -20.09
C PHE A 72 -11.10 20.79 -21.34
N THR A 73 -11.23 21.43 -22.50
CA THR A 73 -10.98 20.84 -23.82
C THR A 73 -9.75 21.45 -24.46
N GLU A 74 -9.08 20.73 -25.37
CA GLU A 74 -7.91 21.27 -26.05
C GLU A 74 -8.24 22.54 -26.83
N GLU A 75 -9.37 22.54 -27.54
CA GLU A 75 -9.82 23.73 -28.29
C GLU A 75 -9.94 24.95 -27.38
N ASN A 76 -10.52 24.79 -26.19
CA ASN A 76 -10.72 25.90 -25.27
C ASN A 76 -9.42 26.31 -24.55
N LEU A 77 -8.69 25.36 -23.94
CA LEU A 77 -7.50 25.69 -23.15
C LEU A 77 -6.37 26.31 -23.99
N SER A 78 -6.30 26.01 -25.29
CA SER A 78 -5.30 26.59 -26.21
C SER A 78 -5.30 28.12 -26.28
N ARG A 79 -6.43 28.75 -25.91
CA ARG A 79 -6.61 30.21 -25.96
C ARG A 79 -6.02 30.96 -24.76
N TYR A 80 -5.70 30.25 -23.68
CA TYR A 80 -5.29 30.85 -22.42
C TYR A 80 -3.77 30.75 -22.22
N ALA A 81 -3.19 31.76 -21.58
CA ALA A 81 -1.80 31.76 -21.15
C ALA A 81 -1.64 31.14 -19.75
N ALA A 82 -2.68 31.24 -18.91
CA ALA A 82 -2.71 30.65 -17.59
C ALA A 82 -4.13 30.22 -17.19
N VAL A 83 -4.21 29.20 -16.33
CA VAL A 83 -5.44 28.77 -15.66
C VAL A 83 -5.25 28.96 -14.15
N VAL A 84 -6.25 29.57 -13.51
CA VAL A 84 -6.27 29.84 -12.07
C VAL A 84 -7.29 28.93 -11.44
N PHE A 85 -6.87 28.08 -10.52
CA PHE A 85 -7.76 27.34 -9.62
C PHE A 85 -8.00 28.25 -8.41
N LEU A 86 -9.11 28.98 -8.46
CA LEU A 86 -9.49 29.96 -7.47
C LEU A 86 -10.46 29.34 -6.48
N LEU A 87 -9.97 29.02 -5.27
CA LEU A 87 -10.80 28.49 -4.19
C LEU A 87 -11.51 27.16 -4.56
N THR A 88 -10.91 26.35 -5.43
CA THR A 88 -11.41 25.02 -5.78
C THR A 88 -11.24 24.04 -4.61
N ALA A 89 -12.04 22.98 -4.54
CA ALA A 89 -11.91 21.94 -3.52
C ALA A 89 -12.61 20.64 -3.95
N GLY A 90 -12.02 19.49 -3.63
CA GLY A 90 -12.54 18.17 -3.99
C GLY A 90 -12.05 17.65 -5.35
N ASP A 91 -12.75 16.66 -5.91
CA ASP A 91 -12.48 16.08 -7.23
C ASP A 91 -13.35 16.82 -8.27
N VAL A 92 -12.73 17.70 -9.05
CA VAL A 92 -13.43 18.74 -9.83
C VAL A 92 -13.33 18.51 -11.34
N LEU A 93 -12.36 17.72 -11.79
CA LEU A 93 -12.10 17.32 -13.16
C LEU A 93 -12.20 15.80 -13.35
N ALA A 94 -12.86 15.37 -14.42
CA ALA A 94 -12.83 13.97 -14.84
C ALA A 94 -11.46 13.60 -15.44
N PRO A 95 -11.07 12.31 -15.49
CA PRO A 95 -9.76 11.89 -16.00
C PRO A 95 -9.40 12.37 -17.41
N THR A 96 -10.40 12.60 -18.28
CA THR A 96 -10.16 13.15 -19.62
C THR A 96 -9.79 14.63 -19.58
N GLN A 97 -10.38 15.38 -18.64
CA GLN A 97 -10.13 16.80 -18.42
C GLN A 97 -8.77 17.01 -17.72
N GLU A 98 -8.41 16.10 -16.81
CA GLU A 98 -7.07 16.02 -16.21
C GLU A 98 -5.97 15.95 -17.28
N ILE A 99 -6.11 15.05 -18.27
CA ILE A 99 -5.16 14.90 -19.37
C ILE A 99 -5.03 16.18 -20.20
N VAL A 100 -6.15 16.85 -20.48
CA VAL A 100 -6.13 18.12 -21.23
C VAL A 100 -5.41 19.20 -20.43
N PHE A 101 -5.63 19.26 -19.12
CA PHE A 101 -4.94 20.20 -18.26
C PHE A 101 -3.43 19.91 -18.15
N GLU A 102 -3.05 18.64 -18.05
CA GLU A 102 -1.67 18.18 -18.15
C GLU A 102 -0.99 18.66 -19.44
N ARG A 103 -1.66 18.45 -20.58
CA ARG A 103 -1.17 18.89 -21.90
C ARG A 103 -1.05 20.41 -21.99
N PHE A 104 -1.95 21.14 -21.34
CA PHE A 104 -1.89 22.60 -21.24
C PHE A 104 -0.63 23.06 -20.51
N ILE A 105 -0.31 22.46 -19.36
CA ILE A 105 0.94 22.75 -18.62
C ILE A 105 2.17 22.34 -19.45
N GLN A 106 2.15 21.16 -20.08
CA GLN A 106 3.20 20.68 -21.00
C GLN A 106 3.43 21.56 -22.21
N GLY A 107 2.39 22.22 -22.70
CA GLY A 107 2.47 23.21 -23.76
C GLY A 107 3.13 24.53 -23.32
N GLY A 108 3.41 24.71 -22.02
CA GLY A 108 3.97 25.92 -21.44
C GLY A 108 2.98 26.83 -20.73
N GLY A 109 1.74 26.35 -20.53
CA GLY A 109 0.68 27.05 -19.82
C GLY A 109 1.04 27.34 -18.36
N GLY A 110 0.54 28.45 -17.84
CA GLY A 110 0.68 28.84 -16.45
C GLY A 110 -0.41 28.27 -15.55
N TYR A 111 -0.07 27.96 -14.30
CA TYR A 111 -1.00 27.55 -13.26
C TYR A 111 -0.90 28.49 -12.05
N VAL A 112 -2.05 28.89 -11.51
CA VAL A 112 -2.14 29.56 -10.21
C VAL A 112 -3.13 28.82 -9.32
N GLY A 113 -2.67 28.35 -8.16
CA GLY A 113 -3.54 27.81 -7.11
C GLY A 113 -3.72 28.82 -5.98
N VAL A 114 -4.97 29.08 -5.58
CA VAL A 114 -5.30 30.00 -4.48
C VAL A 114 -6.07 29.28 -3.38
N PHE A 115 -5.56 29.39 -2.15
CA PHE A 115 -6.10 28.85 -0.92
C PHE A 115 -6.43 27.35 -1.01
N THR A 116 -7.72 26.97 -1.11
CA THR A 116 -8.19 25.58 -1.17
C THR A 116 -7.82 24.82 -2.44
N ALA A 117 -7.20 25.46 -3.44
CA ALA A 117 -6.60 24.75 -4.58
C ALA A 117 -5.62 23.63 -4.15
N VAL A 118 -5.03 23.73 -2.96
CA VAL A 118 -4.16 22.68 -2.39
C VAL A 118 -4.95 21.47 -1.82
N ASP A 119 -6.25 21.62 -1.64
CA ASP A 119 -7.22 20.59 -1.22
C ASP A 119 -8.05 20.04 -2.41
N THR A 120 -7.52 20.16 -3.63
CA THR A 120 -8.16 19.77 -4.89
C THR A 120 -7.46 18.54 -5.49
N GLU A 121 -8.20 17.63 -6.14
CA GLU A 121 -7.71 16.45 -6.89
C GLU A 121 -6.78 15.49 -6.11
N HIS A 122 -7.19 15.06 -4.91
CA HIS A 122 -6.41 14.14 -4.05
C HIS A 122 -6.05 12.80 -4.72
N SER A 123 -6.92 12.32 -5.61
CA SER A 123 -6.80 11.07 -6.36
C SER A 123 -5.78 11.17 -7.51
N TRP A 124 -5.35 12.38 -7.91
CA TRP A 124 -4.49 12.64 -9.06
C TRP A 124 -3.05 13.01 -8.63
N PRO A 125 -2.09 12.06 -8.67
CA PRO A 125 -0.73 12.30 -8.16
C PRO A 125 0.03 13.39 -8.93
N TRP A 126 -0.25 13.57 -10.22
CA TRP A 126 0.41 14.60 -11.03
C TRP A 126 -0.01 16.01 -10.58
N TYR A 127 -1.28 16.22 -10.24
CA TYR A 127 -1.74 17.52 -9.72
C TYR A 127 -1.10 17.83 -8.37
N ARG A 128 -0.94 16.83 -7.49
CA ARG A 128 -0.21 17.01 -6.22
C ARG A 128 1.24 17.48 -6.45
N GLN A 129 1.88 17.04 -7.52
CA GLN A 129 3.21 17.51 -7.92
C GLN A 129 3.18 18.93 -8.50
N LEU A 130 2.17 19.26 -9.33
CA LEU A 130 1.96 20.61 -9.87
C LEU A 130 1.75 21.63 -8.74
N VAL A 131 0.86 21.31 -7.79
CA VAL A 131 0.54 22.14 -6.63
C VAL A 131 1.72 22.19 -5.66
N GLY A 132 2.39 21.08 -5.40
CA GLY A 132 3.61 21.04 -4.59
C GLY A 132 3.41 20.88 -3.09
N ALA A 133 2.18 20.64 -2.61
CA ALA A 133 1.87 20.28 -1.23
C ALA A 133 0.51 19.57 -1.13
N GLU A 134 0.24 18.87 -0.03
CA GLU A 134 -1.07 18.28 0.28
C GLU A 134 -1.69 18.93 1.53
N TYR A 135 -3.02 18.98 1.57
CA TYR A 135 -3.77 19.49 2.70
C TYR A 135 -3.72 18.57 3.95
N ASP A 136 -3.51 19.16 5.14
CA ASP A 136 -3.53 18.47 6.45
C ASP A 136 -4.41 19.18 7.53
N GLY A 137 -5.37 19.99 7.09
CA GLY A 137 -6.35 20.64 7.97
C GLY A 137 -6.22 22.15 8.07
N LEU A 138 -7.24 22.80 8.61
CA LEU A 138 -7.31 24.25 8.78
C LEU A 138 -7.02 24.67 10.22
N MET A 139 -6.41 25.84 10.36
CA MET A 139 -6.37 26.65 11.58
C MET A 139 -7.49 27.70 11.52
N PRO A 140 -8.01 28.19 12.65
CA PRO A 140 -9.02 29.23 12.65
C PRO A 140 -8.48 30.55 12.05
N VAL A 141 -9.39 31.39 11.55
CA VAL A 141 -9.08 32.75 11.10
C VAL A 141 -8.44 33.55 12.25
N GLN A 142 -7.18 33.94 12.07
CA GLN A 142 -6.39 34.63 13.11
C GLN A 142 -5.21 35.39 12.48
N PRO A 143 -4.65 36.41 13.16
CA PRO A 143 -3.41 37.05 12.72
C PRO A 143 -2.22 36.08 12.81
N ALA A 144 -1.30 36.18 11.86
CA ALA A 144 0.01 35.52 11.91
C ALA A 144 1.08 36.41 11.28
N MET A 145 2.32 36.24 11.74
CA MET A 145 3.51 36.84 11.15
C MET A 145 4.03 35.93 10.04
N LEU A 146 4.30 36.51 8.87
CA LEU A 146 4.87 35.83 7.72
C LEU A 146 6.28 36.35 7.46
N SER A 147 7.21 35.44 7.18
CA SER A 147 8.55 35.77 6.70
C SER A 147 8.59 35.64 5.18
N VAL A 148 9.02 36.70 4.49
CA VAL A 148 9.28 36.67 3.05
C VAL A 148 10.70 36.16 2.82
N LEU A 149 10.81 34.96 2.30
CA LEU A 149 12.08 34.24 2.16
C LEU A 149 12.82 34.58 0.87
N ASP A 150 12.08 35.08 -0.12
CA ASP A 150 12.58 35.45 -1.43
C ASP A 150 11.96 36.78 -1.83
N ASN A 151 12.78 37.82 -1.99
CA ASN A 151 12.32 39.16 -2.40
C ASN A 151 12.57 39.45 -3.90
N GLU A 152 13.09 38.48 -4.65
CA GLU A 152 13.40 38.64 -6.08
C GLU A 152 12.26 38.15 -6.98
N HIS A 153 11.38 37.27 -6.48
CA HIS A 153 10.26 36.75 -7.24
C HIS A 153 9.17 37.84 -7.43
N PRO A 154 8.52 37.96 -8.60
CA PRO A 154 7.50 38.99 -8.84
C PRO A 154 6.35 39.00 -7.83
N ALA A 155 6.00 37.84 -7.27
CA ALA A 155 4.97 37.70 -6.23
C ALA A 155 5.37 38.29 -4.87
N THR A 156 6.64 38.54 -4.62
CA THR A 156 7.14 39.04 -3.33
C THR A 156 7.97 40.30 -3.48
N GLU A 157 8.25 40.72 -4.72
CA GLU A 157 8.87 41.99 -5.06
C GLU A 157 8.09 43.15 -4.44
N GLY A 158 8.74 43.90 -3.55
CA GLY A 158 8.16 45.05 -2.86
C GLY A 158 7.39 44.73 -1.57
N LEU A 159 7.31 43.47 -1.15
CA LEU A 159 6.83 43.12 0.19
C LEU A 159 7.92 43.37 1.24
N SER A 160 7.51 43.63 2.48
CA SER A 160 8.42 43.70 3.62
C SER A 160 8.95 42.29 3.95
N SER A 161 10.18 42.20 4.46
CA SER A 161 10.79 40.92 4.87
C SER A 161 9.97 40.18 5.94
N THR A 162 9.17 40.93 6.70
CA THR A 162 8.14 40.41 7.60
C THR A 162 6.79 41.06 7.27
N TRP A 163 5.74 40.27 7.23
CA TRP A 163 4.39 40.67 6.85
C TRP A 163 3.37 40.07 7.81
N GLU A 164 2.74 40.91 8.63
CA GLU A 164 1.63 40.48 9.49
C GLU A 164 0.32 40.60 8.74
N ARG A 165 -0.48 39.53 8.73
CA ARG A 165 -1.84 39.54 8.16
C ARG A 165 -2.76 38.58 8.89
N THR A 166 -4.06 38.71 8.66
CA THR A 166 -5.09 37.81 9.19
C THR A 166 -5.68 36.98 8.07
N ASP A 167 -5.67 35.66 8.22
CA ASP A 167 -6.31 34.75 7.27
C ASP A 167 -6.72 33.44 7.99
N GLU A 168 -7.39 32.55 7.26
CA GLU A 168 -7.48 31.14 7.66
C GLU A 168 -6.22 30.42 7.19
N TRP A 169 -5.49 29.77 8.09
CA TRP A 169 -4.18 29.19 7.76
C TRP A 169 -4.29 27.69 7.54
N MET A 170 -3.72 27.19 6.46
CA MET A 170 -3.70 25.75 6.16
C MET A 170 -2.47 25.07 6.75
N ASN A 171 -2.69 23.97 7.47
CA ASN A 171 -1.65 22.97 7.70
C ASN A 171 -1.47 22.14 6.43
N LEU A 172 -0.21 21.87 6.09
CA LEU A 172 0.18 21.13 4.90
C LEU A 172 0.88 19.83 5.32
N LYS A 173 1.02 18.90 4.38
CA LYS A 173 1.91 17.74 4.45
C LYS A 173 2.47 17.46 3.07
N ASN A 174 3.47 16.58 2.99
CA ASN A 174 4.06 16.14 1.72
C ASN A 174 4.45 17.32 0.80
N VAL A 175 4.99 18.40 1.38
CA VAL A 175 5.49 19.55 0.61
C VAL A 175 6.65 19.08 -0.26
N VAL A 176 6.54 19.28 -1.56
CA VAL A 176 7.51 18.81 -2.55
C VAL A 176 8.83 19.59 -2.37
N PRO A 177 9.99 18.92 -2.16
CA PRO A 177 11.25 19.61 -1.86
C PRO A 177 11.73 20.59 -2.94
N GLU A 178 11.35 20.37 -4.20
CA GLU A 178 11.76 21.16 -5.35
C GLU A 178 10.99 22.49 -5.51
N VAL A 179 9.98 22.77 -4.68
CA VAL A 179 9.29 24.06 -4.73
C VAL A 179 10.17 25.18 -4.19
N ARG A 180 10.17 26.32 -4.88
CA ARG A 180 10.80 27.54 -4.39
C ARG A 180 9.83 28.24 -3.46
N VAL A 181 10.03 28.09 -2.15
CA VAL A 181 9.21 28.75 -1.13
C VAL A 181 9.48 30.25 -1.12
N LEU A 182 8.41 31.03 -1.25
CA LEU A 182 8.46 32.48 -1.33
C LEU A 182 8.10 33.13 0.02
N VAL A 183 7.10 32.58 0.70
CA VAL A 183 6.60 33.09 1.98
C VAL A 183 6.34 31.93 2.93
N ALA A 184 6.77 32.06 4.18
CA ALA A 184 6.51 31.11 5.26
C ALA A 184 5.81 31.79 6.44
N LEU A 185 4.96 31.06 7.13
CA LEU A 185 4.26 31.44 8.35
C LEU A 185 5.13 31.12 9.58
N GLU A 186 5.17 32.04 10.53
CA GLU A 186 5.82 31.83 11.82
C GLU A 186 4.81 31.25 12.83
N GLU A 187 4.80 29.93 13.03
CA GLU A 187 3.80 29.26 13.89
C GLU A 187 3.78 29.78 15.34
N GLY A 188 4.89 30.36 15.83
CA GLY A 188 4.94 31.00 17.15
C GLY A 188 4.06 32.25 17.29
N SER A 189 3.59 32.81 16.18
CA SER A 189 2.72 33.99 16.13
C SER A 189 1.23 33.66 16.13
N CYS A 190 0.86 32.39 15.91
CA CYS A 190 -0.53 31.93 15.84
C CYS A 190 -0.73 30.60 16.60
N SER A 191 -1.94 30.04 16.55
CA SER A 191 -2.29 28.79 17.24
C SER A 191 -2.86 27.76 16.28
N GLY A 192 -2.51 26.47 16.48
CA GLY A 192 -3.03 25.35 15.68
C GLY A 192 -2.10 24.86 14.55
N GLY A 193 -0.89 25.42 14.43
CA GLY A 193 0.14 24.94 13.51
C GLY A 193 0.64 23.54 13.85
N LYS A 194 0.98 22.77 12.82
CA LYS A 194 1.48 21.37 12.89
C LYS A 194 2.80 21.15 12.16
N MET A 195 3.28 22.15 11.40
CA MET A 195 4.45 22.07 10.52
C MET A 195 5.76 22.40 11.26
N GLY A 196 5.67 22.94 12.48
CA GLY A 196 6.83 23.20 13.33
C GLY A 196 7.59 24.45 12.89
N ALA A 197 8.91 24.34 12.71
CA ALA A 197 9.78 25.49 12.47
C ALA A 197 9.66 26.07 11.05
N PHE A 198 9.05 25.35 10.11
CA PHE A 198 8.98 25.77 8.71
C PHE A 198 7.59 25.48 8.13
N HIS A 199 6.80 26.55 7.95
CA HIS A 199 5.42 26.48 7.46
C HIS A 199 5.28 27.29 6.16
N PRO A 200 5.48 26.71 4.97
CA PRO A 200 5.31 27.44 3.70
C PRO A 200 3.84 27.82 3.48
N VAL A 201 3.60 29.07 3.05
CA VAL A 201 2.25 29.57 2.69
C VAL A 201 2.19 30.14 1.27
N SER A 202 3.32 30.30 0.60
CA SER A 202 3.39 30.61 -0.83
C SER A 202 4.67 30.08 -1.45
N TRP A 203 4.58 29.52 -2.65
CA TRP A 203 5.70 28.93 -3.37
C TRP A 203 5.46 28.91 -4.88
N CYS A 204 6.53 28.70 -5.64
CA CYS A 204 6.45 28.54 -7.09
C CYS A 204 7.38 27.42 -7.59
N ARG A 205 7.15 26.96 -8.81
CA ARG A 205 8.04 26.05 -9.53
C ARG A 205 7.79 26.12 -11.03
N GLU A 206 8.80 25.77 -11.82
CA GLU A 206 8.56 25.23 -13.15
C GLU A 206 8.19 23.75 -13.01
N PHE A 207 7.16 23.33 -13.73
CA PHE A 207 6.64 21.97 -13.62
C PHE A 207 6.08 21.51 -14.95
N ASP A 208 6.57 20.35 -15.40
CA ASP A 208 6.14 19.65 -16.61
C ASP A 208 5.94 20.58 -17.81
N GLY A 209 6.92 21.46 -18.10
CA GLY A 209 6.89 22.42 -19.22
C GLY A 209 6.26 23.78 -18.91
N GLY A 210 5.44 23.88 -17.85
CA GLY A 210 4.73 25.10 -17.44
C GLY A 210 5.30 25.77 -16.20
N ARG A 211 4.60 26.81 -15.73
CA ARG A 211 4.94 27.59 -14.52
C ARG A 211 3.80 27.52 -13.52
N ALA A 212 4.08 27.10 -12.30
CA ALA A 212 3.11 26.98 -11.22
C ALA A 212 3.44 27.97 -10.10
N PHE A 213 2.45 28.76 -9.70
CA PHE A 213 2.49 29.58 -8.49
C PHE A 213 1.34 29.17 -7.58
N VAL A 214 1.60 28.96 -6.30
CA VAL A 214 0.59 28.54 -5.34
C VAL A 214 0.69 29.40 -4.11
N THR A 215 -0.45 29.88 -3.64
CA THR A 215 -0.58 30.59 -2.37
C THR A 215 -1.67 29.95 -1.53
N ALA A 216 -1.32 29.49 -0.33
CA ALA A 216 -2.26 28.92 0.64
C ALA A 216 -2.97 30.02 1.47
N MET A 217 -3.02 31.24 0.94
CA MET A 217 -3.66 32.43 1.50
C MET A 217 -4.86 32.83 0.64
N GLY A 218 -5.79 33.61 1.19
CA GLY A 218 -6.92 34.19 0.45
C GLY A 218 -8.29 33.66 0.81
N HIS A 219 -8.47 33.15 2.04
CA HIS A 219 -9.79 32.70 2.50
C HIS A 219 -10.72 33.86 2.84
N THR A 220 -10.21 34.90 3.49
CA THR A 220 -11.06 35.98 4.00
C THR A 220 -11.45 36.98 2.91
N THR A 221 -12.68 37.50 2.95
CA THR A 221 -13.12 38.59 2.07
C THR A 221 -12.23 39.83 2.18
N ALA A 222 -11.69 40.09 3.38
CA ALA A 222 -10.80 41.23 3.64
C ALA A 222 -9.45 41.13 2.89
N ALA A 223 -8.95 39.91 2.61
CA ALA A 223 -7.70 39.71 1.87
C ALA A 223 -7.73 40.42 0.51
N TYR A 224 -8.87 40.38 -0.18
CA TYR A 224 -9.04 40.98 -1.51
C TYR A 224 -9.21 42.51 -1.50
N SER A 225 -9.08 43.16 -0.33
CA SER A 225 -8.89 44.61 -0.19
C SER A 225 -7.51 44.99 0.35
N GLU A 226 -6.67 44.00 0.71
CA GLU A 226 -5.37 44.23 1.32
C GLU A 226 -4.29 44.51 0.24
N PRO A 227 -3.63 45.68 0.25
CA PRO A 227 -2.68 46.03 -0.82
C PRO A 227 -1.53 45.04 -0.98
N ALA A 228 -0.94 44.56 0.12
CA ALA A 228 0.15 43.60 0.10
C ALA A 228 -0.28 42.24 -0.48
N PHE A 229 -1.49 41.78 -0.18
CA PHE A 229 -2.02 40.54 -0.77
C PHE A 229 -2.31 40.67 -2.26
N LEU A 230 -2.92 41.79 -2.66
CA LEU A 230 -3.23 42.05 -4.07
C LEU A 230 -1.95 42.14 -4.91
N GLN A 231 -0.89 42.75 -4.37
CA GLN A 231 0.43 42.76 -4.98
C GLN A 231 1.01 41.33 -5.09
N HIS A 232 0.88 40.52 -4.03
CA HIS A 232 1.36 39.14 -4.03
C HIS A 232 0.66 38.28 -5.09
N LEU A 233 -0.67 38.36 -5.15
CA LEU A 233 -1.48 37.63 -6.12
C LEU A 233 -1.21 38.10 -7.55
N GLU A 234 -1.06 39.41 -7.77
CA GLU A 234 -0.70 39.98 -9.07
C GLU A 234 0.67 39.48 -9.56
N GLY A 235 1.68 39.47 -8.69
CA GLY A 235 3.00 38.97 -9.07
C GLY A 235 3.02 37.46 -9.35
N GLY A 236 2.22 36.68 -8.62
CA GLY A 236 2.01 35.26 -8.91
C GLY A 236 1.35 35.01 -10.27
N LEU A 237 0.33 35.80 -10.61
CA LEU A 237 -0.31 35.77 -11.93
C LEU A 237 0.66 36.19 -13.05
N LYS A 238 1.49 37.22 -12.83
CA LYS A 238 2.54 37.63 -13.80
C LYS A 238 3.52 36.50 -14.07
N TYR A 239 3.95 35.80 -13.03
CA TYR A 239 4.83 34.63 -13.17
C TYR A 239 4.18 33.52 -14.01
N ALA A 240 2.93 33.16 -13.70
CA ALA A 240 2.20 32.11 -14.43
C ALA A 240 1.97 32.48 -15.91
N VAL A 241 1.44 33.68 -16.18
CA VAL A 241 1.17 34.17 -17.56
C VAL A 241 2.45 34.28 -18.39
N GLY A 242 3.58 34.64 -17.77
CA GLY A 242 4.88 34.74 -18.42
C GLY A 242 4.85 35.67 -19.63
N ALA A 243 5.35 35.19 -20.78
CA ALA A 243 5.39 35.98 -22.02
C ALA A 243 4.01 36.18 -22.70
N GLY A 244 2.93 35.62 -22.15
CA GLY A 244 1.56 35.89 -22.61
C GLY A 244 1.20 35.34 -23.99
N LYS A 245 1.92 34.31 -24.47
CA LYS A 245 1.65 33.68 -25.78
C LYS A 245 0.56 32.59 -25.64
N PRO A 246 -0.41 32.51 -26.56
CA PRO A 246 -1.33 31.37 -26.65
C PRO A 246 -0.59 30.04 -26.80
N ILE A 247 -1.14 28.97 -26.24
CA ILE A 247 -0.50 27.65 -26.19
C ILE A 247 -0.97 26.80 -27.38
N VAL A 248 -0.03 26.24 -28.14
CA VAL A 248 -0.34 25.29 -29.22
C VAL A 248 -0.33 23.88 -28.66
N LEU A 249 -1.50 23.38 -28.28
CA LEU A 249 -1.69 21.99 -27.88
C LEU A 249 -1.44 21.08 -29.09
N GLY A 250 -0.44 20.19 -28.99
CA GLY A 250 -0.03 19.28 -30.08
C GLY A 250 1.38 19.51 -30.64
N GLN A 251 2.01 20.65 -30.40
CA GLN A 251 3.47 20.73 -30.44
C GLN A 251 3.98 20.37 -29.05
N HIS A 252 4.21 19.07 -28.83
CA HIS A 252 5.06 18.64 -27.73
C HIS A 252 6.34 19.47 -27.84
N ARG A 253 6.57 20.39 -26.90
CA ARG A 253 7.94 20.50 -26.40
C ARG A 253 8.11 19.17 -25.68
N PRO A 254 8.81 18.17 -26.25
CA PRO A 254 9.19 17.03 -25.44
C PRO A 254 9.79 17.62 -24.18
N PHE A 255 9.40 17.08 -23.03
CA PHE A 255 10.05 17.39 -21.78
C PHE A 255 11.55 17.43 -22.09
N ARG A 256 12.12 18.64 -22.14
CA ARG A 256 13.56 18.77 -22.15
C ARG A 256 13.89 18.54 -20.68
N GLN A 257 13.90 17.25 -20.30
CA GLN A 257 15.03 16.79 -19.54
C GLN A 257 16.16 17.35 -20.39
N GLU A 258 16.97 18.24 -19.83
CA GLU A 258 18.38 18.04 -20.07
C GLU A 258 18.58 16.56 -19.81
N GLN A 259 18.49 15.75 -20.87
CA GLN A 259 18.85 14.35 -20.80
C GLN A 259 20.24 14.46 -20.25
N THR A 260 20.42 14.06 -19.01
CA THR A 260 21.64 13.38 -18.65
C THR A 260 21.86 12.46 -19.84
N LYS A 261 22.99 12.59 -20.55
CA LYS A 261 23.31 11.76 -21.73
C LYS A 261 23.42 10.25 -21.35
N THR A 262 22.89 9.86 -20.19
CA THR A 262 23.12 8.70 -19.36
C THR A 262 21.84 8.40 -18.59
N GLY A 263 21.43 7.14 -18.51
CA GLY A 263 20.23 6.68 -17.82
C GLY A 263 19.22 6.01 -18.75
N PHE A 264 17.98 5.90 -18.29
CA PHE A 264 16.89 5.28 -19.05
C PHE A 264 16.19 6.29 -19.97
N VAL A 265 16.10 5.97 -21.25
CA VAL A 265 15.47 6.81 -22.27
C VAL A 265 14.32 6.05 -22.93
N LYS A 266 13.10 6.59 -22.85
CA LYS A 266 11.94 6.04 -23.53
C LYS A 266 11.74 6.67 -24.91
N THR A 267 11.50 5.82 -25.90
CA THR A 267 11.08 6.18 -27.26
C THR A 267 9.73 5.54 -27.54
N SER A 268 8.71 6.36 -27.80
CA SER A 268 7.41 5.87 -28.30
C SER A 268 7.54 5.55 -29.79
N ILE A 269 7.30 4.29 -30.16
CA ILE A 269 7.43 3.80 -31.54
C ILE A 269 6.16 4.10 -32.34
N ILE A 270 5.01 3.80 -31.74
CA ILE A 270 3.69 4.17 -32.26
C ILE A 270 2.75 4.38 -31.08
N CYS A 271 1.77 5.26 -31.25
CA CYS A 271 0.66 5.45 -30.32
C CYS A 271 -0.69 5.33 -31.06
N HIS A 272 -1.80 5.55 -30.36
CA HIS A 272 -3.16 5.34 -30.87
C HIS A 272 -3.47 3.87 -31.21
N LEU A 273 -2.95 2.92 -30.42
CA LEU A 273 -3.30 1.51 -30.55
C LEU A 273 -4.72 1.23 -30.05
N GLU A 274 -5.40 0.26 -30.65
CA GLU A 274 -6.80 -0.08 -30.33
C GLU A 274 -6.86 -1.16 -29.25
N GLU A 275 -6.64 -0.76 -27.99
CA GLU A 275 -6.64 -1.67 -26.83
C GLU A 275 -5.61 -2.81 -26.98
N PRO A 276 -4.30 -2.48 -27.03
CA PRO A 276 -3.25 -3.46 -27.19
C PRO A 276 -3.20 -4.42 -25.99
N MET A 277 -3.06 -5.72 -26.24
CA MET A 277 -3.09 -6.75 -25.19
C MET A 277 -1.73 -7.42 -25.01
N SER A 278 -1.15 -7.98 -26.06
CA SER A 278 0.09 -8.76 -25.93
C SER A 278 1.00 -8.60 -27.13
N MET A 279 2.31 -8.82 -26.93
CA MET A 279 3.32 -8.80 -27.98
C MET A 279 4.31 -9.96 -27.85
N SER A 280 4.95 -10.30 -28.97
CA SER A 280 5.98 -11.34 -29.02
C SER A 280 7.05 -10.99 -30.06
N PRO A 281 8.36 -11.10 -29.72
CA PRO A 281 9.43 -10.87 -30.67
C PRO A 281 9.59 -12.06 -31.63
N LEU A 282 9.85 -11.75 -32.90
CA LEU A 282 10.26 -12.72 -33.91
C LEU A 282 11.80 -12.86 -33.93
N PRO A 283 12.34 -14.01 -34.38
CA PRO A 283 13.79 -14.23 -34.41
C PRO A 283 14.59 -13.22 -35.26
N ASP A 284 13.96 -12.57 -36.24
CA ASP A 284 14.54 -11.55 -37.11
C ASP A 284 14.48 -10.12 -36.51
N GLY A 285 13.96 -9.96 -35.30
CA GLY A 285 13.86 -8.68 -34.59
C GLY A 285 12.57 -7.91 -34.84
N LYS A 286 11.67 -8.42 -35.70
CA LYS A 286 10.30 -7.87 -35.80
C LYS A 286 9.52 -8.18 -34.52
N ILE A 287 8.45 -7.42 -34.28
CA ILE A 287 7.56 -7.66 -33.12
C ILE A 287 6.13 -7.79 -33.63
N ILE A 288 5.48 -8.91 -33.32
CA ILE A 288 4.04 -9.05 -33.53
C ILE A 288 3.32 -8.61 -32.26
N LEU A 289 2.25 -7.83 -32.39
CA LEU A 289 1.39 -7.43 -31.29
C LEU A 289 -0.08 -7.57 -31.66
N VAL A 290 -0.91 -7.80 -30.65
CA VAL A 290 -2.33 -8.03 -30.81
C VAL A 290 -3.17 -7.05 -30.02
N GLU A 291 -4.29 -6.66 -30.61
CA GLU A 291 -5.28 -5.72 -30.08
C GLU A 291 -6.55 -6.47 -29.70
N ARG A 292 -7.16 -6.12 -28.56
CA ARG A 292 -8.31 -6.85 -27.99
C ARG A 292 -9.47 -6.98 -28.98
N ARG A 293 -9.66 -5.97 -29.84
CA ARG A 293 -10.68 -5.93 -30.90
C ARG A 293 -10.37 -6.80 -32.13
N GLY A 294 -9.29 -7.59 -32.07
CA GLY A 294 -8.92 -8.58 -33.08
C GLY A 294 -7.87 -8.09 -34.08
N GLY A 295 -7.32 -6.88 -33.90
CA GLY A 295 -6.23 -6.38 -34.73
C GLY A 295 -4.92 -7.13 -34.48
N ILE A 296 -4.19 -7.41 -35.56
CA ILE A 296 -2.86 -8.05 -35.50
C ILE A 296 -1.90 -7.16 -36.26
N ARG A 297 -0.87 -6.67 -35.58
CA ARG A 297 0.11 -5.74 -36.14
C ARG A 297 1.52 -6.29 -36.06
N LEU A 298 2.35 -5.82 -36.99
CA LEU A 298 3.76 -6.14 -37.09
C LEU A 298 4.56 -4.86 -37.08
N TYR A 299 5.49 -4.76 -36.14
CA TYR A 299 6.56 -3.76 -36.14
C TYR A 299 7.76 -4.31 -36.92
N ASP A 300 8.26 -3.50 -37.86
CA ASP A 300 9.47 -3.78 -38.61
C ASP A 300 10.58 -2.77 -38.25
N PRO A 301 11.67 -3.22 -37.60
CA PRO A 301 12.76 -2.32 -37.22
C PRO A 301 13.53 -1.77 -38.43
N ALA A 302 13.49 -2.42 -39.60
CA ALA A 302 14.23 -1.97 -40.78
C ALA A 302 13.73 -0.63 -41.34
N ASN A 303 12.45 -0.34 -41.16
CA ASN A 303 11.82 0.91 -41.59
C ASN A 303 11.16 1.69 -40.43
N GLY A 304 11.14 1.13 -39.22
CA GLY A 304 10.56 1.74 -38.03
C GLY A 304 9.04 1.84 -38.06
N ARG A 305 8.35 1.05 -38.90
CA ARG A 305 6.88 1.15 -39.09
C ARG A 305 6.16 0.03 -38.38
N VAL A 306 4.98 0.35 -37.86
CA VAL A 306 3.99 -0.63 -37.36
C VAL A 306 2.83 -0.68 -38.35
N GLN A 307 2.51 -1.87 -38.84
CA GLN A 307 1.44 -2.08 -39.81
C GLN A 307 0.47 -3.18 -39.35
N LYS A 308 -0.83 -3.00 -39.62
CA LYS A 308 -1.82 -4.06 -39.42
C LYS A 308 -1.68 -5.09 -40.53
N ILE A 309 -1.38 -6.33 -40.17
CA ILE A 309 -1.12 -7.44 -41.11
C ILE A 309 -2.30 -8.41 -41.24
N ALA A 310 -3.17 -8.45 -40.23
CA ALA A 310 -4.36 -9.28 -40.22
C ALA A 310 -5.40 -8.75 -39.21
N SER A 311 -6.60 -9.33 -39.25
CA SER A 311 -7.63 -9.12 -38.23
C SER A 311 -8.41 -10.41 -38.02
N LEU A 312 -8.73 -10.74 -36.76
CA LEU A 312 -9.68 -11.79 -36.41
C LEU A 312 -11.03 -11.18 -36.04
N GLU A 313 -12.11 -11.84 -36.43
CA GLU A 313 -13.44 -11.51 -35.94
C GLU A 313 -13.62 -12.09 -34.53
N VAL A 314 -13.68 -11.21 -33.53
CA VAL A 314 -13.69 -11.60 -32.11
C VAL A 314 -14.91 -11.08 -31.36
N PHE A 315 -15.39 -11.89 -30.41
CA PHE A 315 -16.26 -11.40 -29.35
C PHE A 315 -15.42 -10.56 -28.38
N HIS A 316 -15.76 -9.28 -28.26
CA HIS A 316 -14.96 -8.30 -27.52
C HIS A 316 -15.80 -7.48 -26.53
N LYS A 317 -16.89 -8.05 -26.02
CA LYS A 317 -17.58 -7.48 -24.86
C LYS A 317 -16.85 -7.89 -23.58
N ASN A 318 -16.95 -7.06 -22.53
CA ASN A 318 -16.20 -7.23 -21.29
C ASN A 318 -14.69 -7.32 -21.57
N GLU A 319 -13.97 -8.20 -20.86
CA GLU A 319 -12.52 -8.42 -20.99
C GLU A 319 -12.13 -9.38 -22.13
N GLU A 320 -13.09 -10.05 -22.77
CA GLU A 320 -12.80 -10.97 -23.87
C GLU A 320 -12.34 -10.24 -25.13
N GLY A 321 -11.69 -10.97 -26.04
CA GLY A 321 -11.17 -10.44 -27.30
C GLY A 321 -10.05 -11.31 -27.83
N LEU A 322 -9.12 -10.72 -28.56
CA LEU A 322 -7.81 -11.31 -28.86
C LEU A 322 -6.81 -10.92 -27.75
N LEU A 323 -6.38 -11.90 -26.95
CA LEU A 323 -5.74 -11.66 -25.66
C LEU A 323 -4.24 -11.96 -25.66
N GLY A 324 -3.83 -13.05 -26.30
CA GLY A 324 -2.46 -13.56 -26.23
C GLY A 324 -1.88 -13.88 -27.59
N VAL A 325 -0.56 -13.67 -27.73
CA VAL A 325 0.24 -14.08 -28.88
C VAL A 325 1.55 -14.71 -28.41
N ALA A 326 2.00 -15.78 -29.07
CA ALA A 326 3.32 -16.35 -28.87
C ALA A 326 3.88 -16.92 -30.18
N VAL A 327 5.18 -16.75 -30.37
CA VAL A 327 5.95 -17.34 -31.47
C VAL A 327 6.43 -18.73 -31.05
N ASP A 328 6.31 -19.72 -31.95
CA ASP A 328 6.76 -21.08 -31.69
C ASP A 328 8.30 -21.16 -31.58
N PRO A 329 8.88 -21.89 -30.61
CA PRO A 329 10.34 -22.03 -30.48
C PRO A 329 11.02 -22.69 -31.69
N ASN A 330 10.31 -23.51 -32.47
CA ASN A 330 10.78 -24.10 -33.72
C ASN A 330 10.47 -23.21 -34.95
N TRP A 331 10.39 -21.89 -34.74
CA TRP A 331 10.07 -20.90 -35.77
C TRP A 331 10.81 -21.09 -37.08
N ASN A 332 12.11 -21.41 -37.01
CA ASN A 332 12.98 -21.55 -38.17
C ASN A 332 12.55 -22.67 -39.13
N ASP A 333 11.76 -23.64 -38.63
CA ASP A 333 11.28 -24.77 -39.42
C ASP A 333 9.80 -24.62 -39.79
N ASN A 334 8.97 -24.10 -38.87
CA ASN A 334 7.51 -24.17 -38.99
C ASN A 334 6.82 -22.83 -39.26
N HIS A 335 7.44 -21.71 -38.89
CA HIS A 335 6.88 -20.36 -38.90
C HIS A 335 5.48 -20.27 -38.24
N TRP A 336 5.32 -20.88 -37.06
CA TRP A 336 4.05 -20.90 -36.36
C TRP A 336 3.87 -19.75 -35.36
N ILE A 337 2.65 -19.21 -35.34
CA ILE A 337 2.18 -18.25 -34.35
C ILE A 337 0.95 -18.83 -33.64
N TYR A 338 0.93 -18.71 -32.31
CA TYR A 338 -0.18 -19.09 -31.47
C TYR A 338 -0.95 -17.85 -31.04
N LEU A 339 -2.27 -17.89 -31.15
CA LEU A 339 -3.17 -16.84 -30.69
C LEU A 339 -4.17 -17.42 -29.69
N TYR A 340 -4.45 -16.67 -28.63
CA TYR A 340 -5.51 -16.96 -27.67
C TYR A 340 -6.59 -15.90 -27.76
N TYR A 341 -7.80 -16.30 -28.17
CA TYR A 341 -8.84 -15.34 -28.53
C TYR A 341 -10.27 -15.86 -28.36
N ALA A 342 -11.22 -14.94 -28.33
CA ALA A 342 -12.65 -15.16 -28.23
C ALA A 342 -13.30 -15.13 -29.61
N PRO A 343 -13.66 -16.28 -30.24
CA PRO A 343 -14.29 -16.27 -31.56
C PRO A 343 -15.65 -15.57 -31.54
N ALA A 344 -15.94 -14.79 -32.58
CA ALA A 344 -17.23 -14.11 -32.73
C ALA A 344 -18.38 -15.07 -33.07
N GLY A 345 -19.57 -14.76 -32.56
CA GLY A 345 -20.82 -15.46 -32.86
C GLY A 345 -21.42 -16.23 -31.67
N LYS A 346 -22.75 -16.22 -31.56
CA LYS A 346 -23.50 -16.75 -30.39
C LYS A 346 -23.31 -18.25 -30.12
N LYS A 347 -22.84 -19.03 -31.12
CA LYS A 347 -22.58 -20.47 -30.97
C LYS A 347 -21.29 -20.77 -30.21
N TYR A 348 -20.35 -19.83 -30.12
CA TYR A 348 -19.07 -20.03 -29.46
C TYR A 348 -19.15 -19.54 -28.01
N LYS A 349 -18.93 -20.46 -27.08
CA LYS A 349 -18.92 -20.21 -25.63
C LYS A 349 -17.58 -20.62 -25.02
N ALA A 350 -16.49 -20.31 -25.72
CA ALA A 350 -15.14 -20.62 -25.29
C ALA A 350 -14.13 -19.62 -25.86
N LEU A 351 -13.02 -19.44 -25.15
CA LEU A 351 -11.77 -18.90 -25.67
C LEU A 351 -10.99 -20.02 -26.37
N ARG A 352 -10.28 -19.69 -27.44
CA ARG A 352 -9.52 -20.64 -28.28
C ARG A 352 -8.06 -20.33 -28.25
N LEU A 353 -7.25 -21.36 -28.00
CA LEU A 353 -5.85 -21.39 -28.39
C LEU A 353 -5.77 -22.02 -29.78
N SER A 354 -5.36 -21.24 -30.78
CA SER A 354 -5.17 -21.73 -32.16
C SER A 354 -3.78 -21.40 -32.67
N ARG A 355 -3.27 -22.26 -33.56
CA ARG A 355 -2.00 -22.09 -34.27
C ARG A 355 -2.24 -21.69 -35.72
N PHE A 356 -1.43 -20.77 -36.21
CA PHE A 356 -1.44 -20.23 -37.58
C PHE A 356 -0.03 -20.29 -38.18
N VAL A 357 0.05 -20.30 -39.50
CA VAL A 357 1.30 -20.15 -40.27
C VAL A 357 1.49 -18.68 -40.62
N PHE A 358 2.70 -18.18 -40.41
CA PHE A 358 3.12 -16.83 -40.75
C PHE A 358 4.18 -16.89 -41.87
N GLN A 359 3.94 -16.24 -42.99
CA GLN A 359 4.90 -16.17 -44.11
C GLN A 359 4.77 -14.82 -44.82
N ASN A 360 5.89 -14.31 -45.36
CA ASN A 360 5.93 -13.05 -46.10
C ASN A 360 5.30 -11.87 -45.32
N ASP A 361 5.68 -11.72 -44.05
CA ASP A 361 5.17 -10.68 -43.14
C ASP A 361 3.63 -10.66 -43.00
N SER A 362 2.97 -11.80 -43.26
CA SER A 362 1.52 -11.95 -43.23
C SER A 362 1.08 -13.20 -42.44
N LEU A 363 -0.04 -13.10 -41.73
CA LEU A 363 -0.62 -14.22 -40.99
C LEU A 363 -1.69 -14.93 -41.86
N HIS A 364 -1.48 -16.20 -42.20
CA HIS A 364 -2.41 -16.96 -43.03
C HIS A 364 -3.57 -17.50 -42.21
N LEU A 365 -4.67 -16.73 -42.11
CA LEU A 365 -5.84 -17.10 -41.29
C LEU A 365 -6.47 -18.46 -41.66
N GLY A 366 -6.47 -18.84 -42.94
CA GLY A 366 -6.98 -20.14 -43.40
C GLY A 366 -6.15 -21.35 -42.95
N SER A 367 -4.96 -21.13 -42.39
CA SER A 367 -4.10 -22.18 -41.84
C SER A 367 -4.44 -22.57 -40.40
N GLU A 368 -5.54 -22.03 -39.84
CA GLU A 368 -5.92 -22.26 -38.46
C GLU A 368 -5.93 -23.76 -38.08
N ARG A 369 -5.30 -24.05 -36.94
CA ARG A 369 -5.43 -25.30 -36.21
C ARG A 369 -5.82 -24.98 -34.77
N VAL A 370 -7.05 -25.31 -34.40
CA VAL A 370 -7.54 -25.18 -33.01
C VAL A 370 -6.84 -26.23 -32.17
N ILE A 371 -6.16 -25.80 -31.11
CA ILE A 371 -5.39 -26.66 -30.20
C ILE A 371 -6.22 -26.96 -28.95
N LEU A 372 -6.77 -25.93 -28.31
CA LEU A 372 -7.49 -26.04 -27.04
C LEU A 372 -8.64 -25.02 -26.98
N GLU A 373 -9.76 -25.43 -26.38
CA GLU A 373 -10.88 -24.54 -26.06
C GLU A 373 -11.07 -24.48 -24.54
N VAL A 374 -11.16 -23.25 -24.01
CA VAL A 374 -11.42 -22.98 -22.58
C VAL A 374 -12.84 -22.42 -22.47
N PRO A 375 -13.77 -23.12 -21.79
CA PRO A 375 -15.16 -22.68 -21.70
C PRO A 375 -15.33 -21.29 -21.08
N THR A 376 -16.35 -20.55 -21.52
CA THR A 376 -16.72 -19.22 -21.01
C THR A 376 -18.24 -19.06 -20.86
N ASP A 377 -18.69 -18.46 -19.77
CA ASP A 377 -20.10 -18.20 -19.49
C ASP A 377 -20.52 -16.79 -19.97
N ARG A 378 -20.44 -16.55 -21.29
CA ARG A 378 -20.71 -15.23 -21.93
C ARG A 378 -22.09 -14.66 -21.63
N ASP A 379 -23.09 -15.52 -21.47
CA ASP A 379 -24.48 -15.11 -21.22
C ASP A 379 -24.69 -14.60 -19.79
N LEU A 380 -23.72 -14.79 -18.89
CA LEU A 380 -23.84 -14.45 -17.46
C LEU A 380 -22.99 -13.25 -17.03
N HIS A 381 -22.52 -12.44 -17.98
CA HIS A 381 -21.69 -11.25 -17.72
C HIS A 381 -20.45 -11.55 -16.84
N THR A 382 -19.76 -12.64 -17.13
CA THR A 382 -18.54 -13.03 -16.41
C THR A 382 -17.32 -12.20 -16.84
N LEU A 383 -16.33 -12.11 -15.95
CA LEU A 383 -15.10 -11.30 -16.07
C LEU A 383 -13.86 -12.17 -15.79
N HIS A 384 -12.66 -11.61 -15.83
CA HIS A 384 -11.38 -12.30 -15.67
C HIS A 384 -11.08 -13.28 -16.81
N ALA A 385 -10.60 -12.75 -17.93
CA ALA A 385 -10.22 -13.57 -19.09
C ALA A 385 -8.74 -14.02 -19.09
N ALA A 386 -7.86 -13.29 -18.40
CA ALA A 386 -6.41 -13.45 -18.44
C ALA A 386 -5.87 -13.54 -19.89
N GLY A 387 -5.20 -14.65 -20.26
CA GLY A 387 -4.89 -14.97 -21.65
C GLY A 387 -3.44 -14.77 -22.08
N CYS A 388 -2.49 -14.81 -21.15
CA CYS A 388 -1.07 -14.77 -21.49
C CYS A 388 -0.61 -16.14 -22.05
N ILE A 389 0.25 -16.12 -23.06
CA ILE A 389 0.88 -17.31 -23.65
C ILE A 389 2.40 -17.13 -23.60
N ARG A 390 3.12 -18.13 -23.12
CA ARG A 390 4.60 -18.18 -23.14
C ARG A 390 5.08 -19.58 -23.45
N PHE A 391 6.21 -19.69 -24.13
CA PHE A 391 6.92 -20.96 -24.32
C PHE A 391 8.15 -21.02 -23.43
N ASP A 392 8.45 -22.21 -22.90
CA ASP A 392 9.77 -22.48 -22.37
C ASP A 392 10.76 -22.94 -23.46
N ARG A 393 12.04 -23.10 -23.07
CA ARG A 393 13.10 -23.56 -23.97
C ARG A 393 12.94 -25.02 -24.39
N GLN A 394 12.07 -25.80 -23.75
CA GLN A 394 11.78 -27.20 -24.07
C GLN A 394 10.60 -27.34 -25.04
N GLY A 395 9.93 -26.23 -25.38
CA GLY A 395 8.78 -26.20 -26.27
C GLY A 395 7.45 -26.47 -25.57
N PHE A 396 7.39 -26.37 -24.23
CA PHE A 396 6.11 -26.37 -23.53
C PHE A 396 5.49 -24.98 -23.59
N LEU A 397 4.24 -24.93 -24.04
CA LEU A 397 3.36 -23.77 -24.02
C LEU A 397 2.67 -23.69 -22.66
N TYR A 398 2.82 -22.55 -22.02
CA TYR A 398 2.06 -22.14 -20.85
C TYR A 398 0.95 -21.20 -21.28
N LEU A 399 -0.27 -21.43 -20.78
CA LEU A 399 -1.45 -20.60 -21.04
C LEU A 399 -2.12 -20.22 -19.72
N SER A 400 -2.27 -18.91 -19.47
CA SER A 400 -3.00 -18.42 -18.31
C SER A 400 -4.49 -18.23 -18.62
N THR A 401 -5.35 -18.69 -17.71
CA THR A 401 -6.81 -18.60 -17.85
C THR A 401 -7.41 -17.99 -16.57
N GLY A 402 -8.23 -16.95 -16.71
CA GLY A 402 -8.95 -16.39 -15.57
C GLY A 402 -10.11 -17.27 -15.13
N ASP A 403 -10.62 -17.03 -13.93
CA ASP A 403 -11.65 -17.86 -13.30
C ASP A 403 -13.03 -17.77 -13.96
N ASN A 404 -13.22 -16.78 -14.85
CA ASN A 404 -14.48 -16.50 -15.52
C ASN A 404 -15.64 -16.32 -14.53
N THR A 405 -15.38 -15.59 -13.45
CA THR A 405 -16.33 -15.28 -12.39
C THR A 405 -16.56 -13.76 -12.32
N ASN A 406 -17.77 -13.35 -12.01
CA ASN A 406 -18.13 -11.95 -11.87
C ASN A 406 -17.75 -11.42 -10.48
N HIS A 407 -17.17 -10.22 -10.42
CA HIS A 407 -16.73 -9.58 -9.17
C HIS A 407 -17.75 -8.61 -8.54
N TYR A 408 -18.90 -8.30 -9.20
CA TYR A 408 -19.93 -7.35 -8.72
C TYR A 408 -20.73 -7.82 -7.48
N GLY A 409 -20.09 -8.58 -6.60
CA GLY A 409 -20.52 -8.79 -5.23
C GLY A 409 -20.11 -7.62 -4.34
N ASP A 410 -19.75 -7.93 -3.11
CA ASP A 410 -19.30 -6.99 -2.07
C ASP A 410 -17.76 -6.80 -2.03
N GLY A 411 -17.06 -7.20 -3.09
CA GLY A 411 -15.61 -7.07 -3.22
C GLY A 411 -14.78 -8.18 -2.56
N PHE A 412 -15.38 -9.15 -1.87
CA PHE A 412 -14.65 -10.30 -1.28
C PHE A 412 -14.64 -11.51 -2.24
N ALA A 413 -14.20 -12.68 -1.76
CA ALA A 413 -14.26 -13.92 -2.52
C ALA A 413 -15.66 -14.21 -3.07
N ALA A 414 -15.71 -14.56 -4.36
CA ALA A 414 -16.92 -14.93 -5.08
C ALA A 414 -17.19 -16.42 -4.88
N ILE A 415 -18.06 -16.75 -3.92
CA ILE A 415 -18.38 -18.13 -3.50
C ILE A 415 -19.89 -18.36 -3.35
N ASP A 416 -20.70 -17.73 -4.20
CA ASP A 416 -22.18 -17.78 -4.10
C ASP A 416 -22.79 -19.03 -4.75
N GLU A 417 -23.06 -20.03 -3.94
CA GLU A 417 -23.53 -21.35 -4.38
C GLU A 417 -25.02 -21.42 -4.77
N ARG A 418 -25.76 -20.31 -4.68
CA ARG A 418 -27.18 -20.29 -5.05
C ARG A 418 -27.34 -20.66 -6.53
N SER A 419 -28.37 -21.45 -6.84
CA SER A 419 -28.54 -22.04 -8.17
C SER A 419 -28.67 -21.02 -9.31
N ASP A 420 -29.18 -19.82 -9.04
CA ASP A 420 -29.35 -18.69 -9.97
C ASP A 420 -28.17 -17.70 -9.97
N LYS A 421 -27.11 -17.99 -9.19
CA LYS A 421 -25.96 -17.10 -8.94
C LYS A 421 -24.62 -17.71 -9.31
N LYS A 422 -24.60 -18.79 -10.10
CA LYS A 422 -23.38 -19.50 -10.51
C LYS A 422 -22.26 -18.60 -11.04
N GLN A 423 -22.59 -17.47 -11.67
CA GLN A 423 -21.62 -16.49 -12.15
C GLN A 423 -20.80 -15.80 -11.06
N TYR A 424 -21.20 -15.92 -9.79
CA TYR A 424 -20.51 -15.40 -8.62
C TYR A 424 -19.89 -16.52 -7.76
N ASP A 425 -19.69 -17.72 -8.33
CA ASP A 425 -19.08 -18.87 -7.68
C ASP A 425 -17.78 -19.27 -8.40
N ALA A 426 -16.64 -18.81 -7.90
CA ALA A 426 -15.32 -19.17 -8.40
C ALA A 426 -14.90 -20.59 -8.00
N GLN A 427 -15.64 -21.26 -7.10
CA GLN A 427 -15.37 -22.64 -6.71
C GLN A 427 -15.66 -23.62 -7.85
N LYS A 428 -16.58 -23.25 -8.76
CA LYS A 428 -16.91 -24.02 -9.98
C LYS A 428 -15.77 -24.07 -10.98
N SER A 429 -14.85 -23.10 -10.92
CA SER A 429 -13.78 -22.89 -11.90
C SER A 429 -12.40 -22.98 -11.24
N ALA A 430 -11.92 -21.91 -10.60
CA ALA A 430 -10.55 -21.79 -10.09
C ALA A 430 -10.14 -22.97 -9.20
N ALA A 431 -11.02 -23.38 -8.28
CA ALA A 431 -10.83 -24.50 -7.37
C ALA A 431 -11.34 -25.85 -7.89
N ASN A 432 -11.95 -25.91 -9.08
CA ASN A 432 -12.43 -27.16 -9.68
C ASN A 432 -11.32 -27.75 -10.56
N SER A 433 -10.87 -28.95 -10.22
CA SER A 433 -9.83 -29.66 -10.96
C SER A 433 -10.27 -30.16 -12.33
N MET A 434 -11.58 -30.21 -12.60
CA MET A 434 -12.15 -30.63 -13.88
C MET A 434 -12.45 -29.46 -14.83
N ASP A 435 -12.18 -28.22 -14.40
CA ASP A 435 -12.36 -27.00 -15.18
C ASP A 435 -11.01 -26.38 -15.57
N LEU A 436 -10.92 -25.81 -16.78
CA LEU A 436 -9.70 -25.18 -17.30
C LEU A 436 -9.58 -23.69 -16.94
N ARG A 437 -10.57 -23.10 -16.30
CA ARG A 437 -10.59 -21.69 -15.89
C ARG A 437 -9.97 -21.48 -14.51
N GLY A 438 -9.35 -20.33 -14.31
CA GLY A 438 -8.62 -19.98 -13.09
C GLY A 438 -7.38 -20.85 -12.89
N LYS A 439 -6.61 -21.04 -13.97
CA LYS A 439 -5.48 -21.98 -14.08
C LYS A 439 -4.28 -21.33 -14.78
N ILE A 440 -3.12 -21.95 -14.60
CA ILE A 440 -2.06 -21.91 -15.63
C ILE A 440 -1.90 -23.33 -16.18
N LEU A 441 -2.12 -23.47 -17.47
CA LEU A 441 -2.05 -24.73 -18.21
C LEU A 441 -0.64 -24.91 -18.79
N ARG A 442 -0.17 -26.15 -18.90
CA ARG A 442 1.13 -26.48 -19.53
C ARG A 442 0.97 -27.65 -20.48
N ILE A 443 1.22 -27.42 -21.77
CA ILE A 443 1.07 -28.41 -22.84
C ILE A 443 2.23 -28.31 -23.85
N LYS A 444 2.46 -29.34 -24.65
CA LYS A 444 3.34 -29.32 -25.82
C LYS A 444 2.51 -29.51 -27.09
N PRO A 445 2.21 -28.43 -27.83
CA PRO A 445 1.44 -28.54 -29.07
C PRO A 445 2.13 -29.40 -30.12
N LEU A 446 1.35 -30.12 -30.94
CA LEU A 446 1.83 -30.97 -32.03
C LEU A 446 1.29 -30.52 -33.39
N PRO A 447 1.95 -30.90 -34.51
CA PRO A 447 1.58 -30.43 -35.85
C PRO A 447 0.15 -30.75 -36.30
N ASP A 448 -0.42 -31.85 -35.81
CA ASP A 448 -1.76 -32.32 -36.16
C ASP A 448 -2.88 -31.65 -35.35
N GLY A 449 -2.53 -30.73 -34.44
CA GLY A 449 -3.47 -30.05 -33.54
C GLY A 449 -3.74 -30.79 -32.23
N SER A 450 -3.16 -31.98 -32.05
CA SER A 450 -3.08 -32.62 -30.73
C SER A 450 -2.00 -31.97 -29.87
N TYR A 451 -1.90 -32.33 -28.60
CA TYR A 451 -0.84 -31.85 -27.71
C TYR A 451 -0.52 -32.88 -26.62
N ILE A 452 0.66 -32.75 -26.02
CA ILE A 452 1.11 -33.56 -24.89
C ILE A 452 0.98 -32.75 -23.60
N CYS A 453 0.32 -33.29 -22.59
CA CYS A 453 0.38 -32.82 -21.22
C CYS A 453 1.52 -33.55 -20.52
N PRO A 454 2.61 -32.87 -20.14
CA PRO A 454 3.79 -33.54 -19.61
C PRO A 454 3.61 -34.03 -18.17
N ALA A 455 4.37 -35.07 -17.83
CA ALA A 455 4.58 -35.48 -16.45
C ALA A 455 5.02 -34.29 -15.57
N GLY A 456 4.48 -34.25 -14.35
CA GLY A 456 4.67 -33.13 -13.43
C GLY A 456 3.69 -31.98 -13.60
N ASN A 457 2.71 -32.08 -14.52
CA ASN A 457 1.46 -31.36 -14.36
C ASN A 457 0.73 -31.88 -13.12
N LEU A 458 -0.17 -31.07 -12.55
CA LEU A 458 -0.72 -31.31 -11.21
C LEU A 458 -1.42 -32.68 -11.08
N TYR A 459 -2.01 -33.16 -12.17
CA TYR A 459 -2.75 -34.41 -12.24
C TYR A 459 -2.13 -35.43 -13.21
N VAL A 460 -0.84 -35.28 -13.54
CA VAL A 460 -0.17 -36.08 -14.59
C VAL A 460 1.14 -36.66 -14.07
N GLU A 461 1.18 -37.98 -13.89
CA GLU A 461 2.40 -38.71 -13.52
C GLU A 461 3.24 -39.14 -14.74
N GLN A 462 2.60 -39.32 -15.90
CA GLN A 462 3.21 -39.73 -17.16
C GLN A 462 2.59 -38.92 -18.28
N ASP A 463 3.37 -38.62 -19.33
CA ASP A 463 2.90 -37.82 -20.46
C ASP A 463 1.57 -38.34 -21.04
N VAL A 464 0.63 -37.44 -21.26
CA VAL A 464 -0.70 -37.75 -21.82
C VAL A 464 -0.87 -36.99 -23.13
N ARG A 465 -1.20 -37.68 -24.22
CA ARG A 465 -1.57 -37.01 -25.47
C ARG A 465 -3.07 -36.77 -25.51
N VAL A 466 -3.45 -35.54 -25.88
CA VAL A 466 -4.83 -35.11 -26.04
C VAL A 466 -5.09 -34.74 -27.49
N TYR A 467 -6.12 -35.35 -28.07
CA TYR A 467 -6.52 -35.16 -29.46
C TYR A 467 -7.66 -34.16 -29.61
N PRO A 468 -7.81 -33.55 -30.79
CA PRO A 468 -8.96 -32.70 -31.12
C PRO A 468 -10.29 -33.39 -30.76
N GLY A 469 -11.14 -32.70 -30.02
CA GLY A 469 -12.40 -33.25 -29.49
C GLY A 469 -12.31 -33.86 -28.08
N GLY A 470 -11.18 -33.71 -27.38
CA GLY A 470 -11.05 -34.03 -25.96
C GLY A 470 -10.81 -35.53 -25.66
N GLN A 471 -10.25 -36.27 -26.62
CA GLN A 471 -9.89 -37.68 -26.40
C GLN A 471 -8.47 -37.76 -25.82
N HIS A 472 -8.30 -38.52 -24.74
CA HIS A 472 -7.03 -38.66 -24.02
C HIS A 472 -6.47 -40.09 -24.16
N LEU A 473 -5.17 -40.22 -24.46
CA LEU A 473 -4.43 -41.49 -24.43
C LEU A 473 -3.10 -41.30 -23.68
N LEU A 474 -2.66 -42.31 -22.93
CA LEU A 474 -1.29 -42.30 -22.39
C LEU A 474 -0.30 -42.26 -23.56
N TYR A 475 0.67 -41.36 -23.49
CA TYR A 475 1.69 -41.23 -24.51
C TYR A 475 2.75 -42.33 -24.33
N ASP A 476 3.07 -43.05 -25.41
CA ASP A 476 4.16 -44.02 -25.47
C ASP A 476 5.17 -43.58 -26.56
N PRO A 477 6.46 -43.40 -26.22
CA PRO A 477 7.49 -42.97 -27.15
C PRO A 477 7.65 -43.86 -28.40
N ALA A 478 7.21 -45.12 -28.37
CA ALA A 478 7.28 -46.03 -29.51
C ALA A 478 6.35 -45.64 -30.69
N TRP A 479 5.49 -44.62 -30.51
CA TRP A 479 4.43 -44.23 -31.44
C TRP A 479 4.85 -43.09 -32.39
N GLU A 480 6.07 -42.57 -32.24
CA GLU A 480 6.66 -41.61 -33.18
C GLU A 480 7.03 -42.33 -34.50
N GLY A 481 6.27 -42.09 -35.57
CA GLY A 481 6.57 -42.57 -36.93
C GLY A 481 5.50 -43.45 -37.59
N ILE A 482 4.42 -43.81 -36.90
CA ILE A 482 3.33 -44.63 -37.46
C ILE A 482 2.21 -43.72 -37.99
N ALA A 483 2.02 -43.68 -39.32
CA ALA A 483 0.86 -43.03 -39.92
C ALA A 483 -0.42 -43.84 -39.61
N TYR A 484 -1.38 -43.24 -38.90
CA TYR A 484 -2.61 -43.94 -38.51
C TYR A 484 -3.64 -43.99 -39.64
N PRO A 485 -4.22 -45.17 -39.97
CA PRO A 485 -5.37 -45.28 -40.85
C PRO A 485 -6.69 -44.98 -40.10
N ALA A 486 -7.77 -44.80 -40.87
CA ALA A 486 -9.08 -44.32 -40.45
C ALA A 486 -9.66 -44.94 -39.15
N ARG A 487 -10.35 -44.08 -38.38
CA ARG A 487 -11.13 -44.31 -37.14
C ARG A 487 -11.48 -45.78 -36.80
N PRO A 488 -11.22 -46.27 -35.57
CA PRO A 488 -11.91 -47.43 -35.03
C PRO A 488 -13.31 -47.04 -34.50
N SER A 489 -14.30 -47.88 -34.77
CA SER A 489 -15.70 -47.73 -34.36
C SER A 489 -16.00 -48.28 -32.96
N ARG A 490 -15.10 -48.12 -31.99
CA ARG A 490 -15.36 -48.39 -30.56
C ARG A 490 -14.28 -47.75 -29.67
N PRO A 491 -14.63 -47.14 -28.53
CA PRO A 491 -13.64 -46.71 -27.55
C PRO A 491 -12.92 -47.95 -27.00
N VAL A 492 -11.59 -47.97 -27.11
CA VAL A 492 -10.75 -49.02 -26.52
C VAL A 492 -10.75 -48.79 -25.01
N SER A 493 -11.33 -49.70 -24.24
CA SER A 493 -11.08 -49.79 -22.81
C SER A 493 -9.63 -50.25 -22.62
N ILE A 494 -8.78 -49.38 -22.09
CA ILE A 494 -7.46 -49.76 -21.58
C ILE A 494 -7.70 -50.49 -20.26
N ALA A 495 -8.08 -51.76 -20.36
CA ALA A 495 -8.28 -52.66 -19.23
C ALA A 495 -7.92 -54.08 -19.68
N ALA A 496 -6.63 -54.40 -19.71
CA ALA A 496 -6.18 -55.80 -19.81
C ALA A 496 -4.78 -56.04 -19.21
N ASP A 497 -3.79 -55.17 -19.42
CA ASP A 497 -2.39 -55.54 -19.10
C ASP A 497 -1.71 -54.76 -17.96
N TYR A 498 -2.37 -53.77 -17.33
CA TYR A 498 -1.82 -53.04 -16.16
C TYR A 498 -2.90 -52.76 -15.08
N PRO A 499 -3.39 -53.77 -14.33
CA PRO A 499 -4.62 -53.63 -13.54
C PRO A 499 -4.49 -52.89 -12.20
N GLN A 500 -3.31 -52.45 -11.77
CA GLN A 500 -3.13 -51.95 -10.38
C GLN A 500 -2.68 -50.49 -10.22
N ARG A 501 -2.41 -49.76 -11.31
CA ARG A 501 -2.04 -48.32 -11.20
C ARG A 501 -2.78 -47.38 -12.15
N ALA A 502 -3.42 -47.88 -13.20
CA ALA A 502 -4.11 -47.02 -14.16
C ALA A 502 -5.50 -46.56 -13.63
N GLU A 503 -6.31 -47.43 -13.04
CA GLU A 503 -7.71 -47.07 -12.70
C GLU A 503 -7.89 -45.99 -11.61
N ALA A 504 -6.85 -45.60 -10.88
CA ALA A 504 -6.94 -44.64 -9.76
C ALA A 504 -6.70 -43.15 -10.13
N TRP A 505 -6.37 -42.86 -11.40
CA TRP A 505 -5.95 -41.51 -11.82
C TRP A 505 -6.87 -40.83 -12.83
N TRP A 506 -7.55 -41.60 -13.70
CA TRP A 506 -8.55 -41.04 -14.59
C TRP A 506 -9.76 -40.58 -13.79
N GLY A 507 -9.90 -39.26 -13.61
CA GLY A 507 -11.07 -38.64 -12.99
C GLY A 507 -10.78 -37.61 -11.90
N ARG A 508 -9.51 -37.45 -11.47
CA ARG A 508 -9.16 -36.46 -10.42
C ARG A 508 -9.02 -35.03 -10.91
N GLY A 509 -8.63 -34.83 -12.17
CA GLY A 509 -8.48 -33.49 -12.74
C GLY A 509 -8.08 -33.51 -14.21
N ARG A 510 -8.09 -32.32 -14.83
CA ARG A 510 -7.68 -32.10 -16.21
C ARG A 510 -6.16 -32.21 -16.37
N PRO A 511 -5.64 -33.01 -17.31
CA PRO A 511 -4.20 -33.21 -17.47
C PRO A 511 -3.46 -31.94 -17.89
N GLU A 512 -4.15 -30.95 -18.47
CA GLU A 512 -3.59 -29.67 -18.91
C GLU A 512 -3.14 -28.79 -17.72
N ILE A 513 -3.70 -29.01 -16.52
CA ILE A 513 -3.49 -28.14 -15.36
C ILE A 513 -2.08 -28.31 -14.80
N TYR A 514 -1.29 -27.23 -14.88
CA TYR A 514 -0.03 -27.13 -14.14
C TYR A 514 -0.24 -26.44 -12.80
N LEU A 515 -0.93 -25.29 -12.79
CA LEU A 515 -1.33 -24.59 -11.57
C LEU A 515 -2.84 -24.38 -11.55
N MET A 516 -3.41 -24.39 -10.35
CA MET A 516 -4.82 -24.09 -10.11
C MET A 516 -5.03 -23.18 -8.90
N GLY A 517 -6.26 -22.72 -8.69
CA GLY A 517 -6.59 -21.77 -7.63
C GLY A 517 -6.10 -20.37 -7.94
N CYS A 518 -6.16 -19.95 -9.20
CA CYS A 518 -5.84 -18.58 -9.61
C CYS A 518 -7.14 -17.83 -9.91
N ARG A 519 -7.19 -16.54 -9.59
CA ARG A 519 -8.29 -15.63 -9.95
C ARG A 519 -8.14 -15.11 -11.37
N ASN A 520 -7.10 -14.32 -11.61
CA ASN A 520 -6.84 -13.69 -12.91
C ASN A 520 -5.33 -13.62 -13.19
N PRO A 521 -4.64 -14.75 -13.46
CA PRO A 521 -3.20 -14.75 -13.68
C PRO A 521 -2.84 -14.01 -15.00
N PHE A 522 -2.70 -12.68 -14.94
CA PHE A 522 -2.89 -11.82 -16.11
C PHE A 522 -1.66 -11.77 -17.01
N ARG A 523 -0.46 -11.58 -16.46
CA ARG A 523 0.81 -11.62 -17.19
C ARG A 523 1.82 -12.51 -16.50
N MET A 524 2.45 -13.38 -17.28
CA MET A 524 3.42 -14.35 -16.81
C MET A 524 4.67 -14.36 -17.68
N ASP A 525 5.78 -14.82 -17.08
CA ASP A 525 7.03 -15.09 -17.75
C ASP A 525 7.77 -16.27 -17.10
N ILE A 526 8.82 -16.77 -17.74
CA ILE A 526 9.56 -17.95 -17.34
C ILE A 526 11.05 -17.60 -17.15
N ASP A 527 11.55 -17.72 -15.93
CA ASP A 527 12.99 -17.73 -15.66
C ASP A 527 13.57 -19.07 -16.11
N HIS A 528 14.04 -19.13 -17.36
CA HIS A 528 14.58 -20.36 -17.94
C HIS A 528 15.84 -20.88 -17.24
N ARG A 529 16.61 -20.01 -16.55
CA ARG A 529 17.85 -20.41 -15.89
C ARG A 529 17.55 -21.10 -14.56
N ARG A 530 16.53 -20.64 -13.83
CA ARG A 530 16.10 -21.22 -12.54
C ARG A 530 14.93 -22.19 -12.64
N GLY A 531 14.25 -22.25 -13.78
CA GLY A 531 13.04 -23.03 -13.98
C GLY A 531 11.86 -22.50 -13.15
N LEU A 532 11.71 -21.17 -13.08
CA LEU A 532 10.62 -20.52 -12.35
C LEU A 532 9.57 -19.98 -13.31
N LEU A 533 8.30 -20.27 -13.03
CA LEU A 533 7.18 -19.54 -13.63
C LEU A 533 6.82 -18.38 -12.71
N ILE A 534 6.72 -17.18 -13.25
CA ILE A 534 6.43 -15.93 -12.53
C ILE A 534 5.14 -15.36 -13.12
N TRP A 535 4.21 -14.88 -12.29
CA TRP A 535 3.04 -14.17 -12.79
C TRP A 535 2.51 -13.13 -11.81
N GLY A 536 1.85 -12.11 -12.37
CA GLY A 536 1.04 -11.16 -11.63
C GLY A 536 -0.43 -11.57 -11.64
N GLU A 537 -1.08 -11.41 -10.51
CA GLU A 537 -2.47 -11.83 -10.30
C GLU A 537 -3.27 -10.72 -9.61
N PRO A 538 -4.14 -10.02 -10.35
CA PRO A 538 -5.08 -9.08 -9.76
C PRO A 538 -6.10 -9.77 -8.87
N GLY A 539 -6.21 -9.29 -7.64
CA GLY A 539 -7.08 -9.83 -6.61
C GLY A 539 -8.48 -9.21 -6.57
N PRO A 540 -9.27 -9.50 -5.53
CA PRO A 540 -10.60 -8.94 -5.37
C PRO A 540 -10.55 -7.49 -4.87
N ASP A 541 -11.69 -6.80 -4.85
CA ASP A 541 -11.76 -5.33 -4.71
C ASP A 541 -12.16 -4.83 -3.32
N ALA A 542 -12.29 -5.71 -2.32
CA ALA A 542 -12.59 -5.31 -0.95
C ALA A 542 -11.49 -4.37 -0.41
N GLY A 543 -11.83 -3.12 -0.13
CA GLY A 543 -10.89 -2.11 0.35
C GLY A 543 -10.49 -2.26 1.83
N VAL A 544 -11.28 -3.00 2.61
CA VAL A 544 -11.06 -3.23 4.04
C VAL A 544 -11.49 -4.65 4.38
N ALA A 545 -10.78 -5.28 5.32
CA ALA A 545 -11.14 -6.60 5.82
C ALA A 545 -12.48 -6.56 6.57
N ASP A 546 -13.24 -7.65 6.50
CA ASP A 546 -14.52 -7.79 7.17
C ASP A 546 -14.56 -9.12 7.93
N SER A 547 -14.91 -9.07 9.22
CA SER A 547 -14.90 -10.25 10.09
C SER A 547 -15.90 -11.35 9.70
N THR A 548 -16.91 -11.02 8.89
CA THR A 548 -17.93 -11.93 8.38
C THR A 548 -17.56 -12.48 7.00
N ARG A 549 -16.72 -11.81 6.22
CA ARG A 549 -16.34 -12.24 4.86
C ARG A 549 -14.91 -12.75 4.75
N GLY A 550 -13.93 -12.03 5.31
CA GLY A 550 -12.51 -12.35 5.27
C GLY A 550 -11.62 -11.13 5.05
N PRO A 551 -10.38 -11.33 4.57
CA PRO A 551 -9.40 -10.26 4.37
C PRO A 551 -9.84 -9.26 3.29
N GLU A 552 -9.23 -8.07 3.33
CA GLU A 552 -9.25 -7.13 2.19
C GLU A 552 -8.63 -7.78 0.95
N GLY A 553 -8.85 -7.21 -0.22
CA GLY A 553 -8.25 -7.71 -1.44
C GLY A 553 -6.76 -7.41 -1.52
N TYR A 554 -6.01 -8.30 -2.17
CA TYR A 554 -4.59 -8.15 -2.47
C TYR A 554 -4.32 -8.55 -3.90
N ASP A 555 -3.47 -7.79 -4.58
CA ASP A 555 -2.80 -8.26 -5.78
C ASP A 555 -1.53 -9.00 -5.40
N GLU A 556 -1.13 -9.94 -6.25
CA GLU A 556 -0.05 -10.87 -5.95
C GLU A 556 0.96 -10.94 -7.09
N ILE A 557 2.25 -11.03 -6.74
CA ILE A 557 3.29 -11.59 -7.61
C ILE A 557 3.60 -12.98 -7.09
N ASN A 558 3.38 -13.96 -7.95
CA ASN A 558 3.50 -15.37 -7.64
C ASN A 558 4.69 -15.99 -8.37
N VAL A 559 5.27 -17.02 -7.75
CA VAL A 559 6.37 -17.82 -8.32
C VAL A 559 6.12 -19.30 -8.09
N ALA A 560 6.27 -20.11 -9.15
CA ALA A 560 6.13 -21.56 -9.10
C ALA A 560 7.38 -22.29 -9.59
N ARG A 561 7.87 -23.23 -8.76
CA ARG A 561 8.91 -24.22 -9.14
C ARG A 561 8.33 -25.55 -9.64
N LYS A 562 7.07 -25.82 -9.29
CA LYS A 562 6.36 -27.06 -9.59
C LYS A 562 4.85 -26.80 -9.61
N ALA A 563 4.09 -27.78 -10.07
CA ALA A 563 2.64 -27.77 -10.01
C ALA A 563 2.10 -27.57 -8.58
N GLY A 564 0.95 -26.91 -8.44
CA GLY A 564 0.36 -26.59 -7.13
C GLY A 564 -0.99 -25.86 -7.19
N PHE A 565 -1.52 -25.58 -5.99
CA PHE A 565 -2.74 -24.79 -5.77
C PHE A 565 -2.38 -23.45 -5.11
N TYR A 566 -2.94 -22.36 -5.60
CA TYR A 566 -2.61 -20.97 -5.22
C TYR A 566 -3.76 -20.25 -4.50
N GLY A 567 -4.68 -21.02 -3.92
CA GLY A 567 -5.55 -20.52 -2.86
C GLY A 567 -6.92 -20.02 -3.29
N TRP A 568 -7.06 -19.37 -4.44
CA TRP A 568 -8.33 -18.77 -4.85
C TRP A 568 -9.42 -19.84 -5.09
N PRO A 569 -10.67 -19.65 -4.60
CA PRO A 569 -11.20 -18.48 -3.88
C PRO A 569 -11.19 -18.60 -2.34
N TYR A 570 -10.47 -19.55 -1.77
CA TYR A 570 -10.50 -19.83 -0.32
C TYR A 570 -9.58 -18.93 0.49
N CYS A 571 -8.51 -18.42 -0.11
CA CYS A 571 -7.61 -17.46 0.52
C CYS A 571 -7.00 -16.50 -0.51
N VAL A 572 -6.37 -15.44 -0.01
CA VAL A 572 -5.65 -14.42 -0.78
C VAL A 572 -4.43 -13.91 -0.01
N GLY A 573 -3.51 -13.22 -0.67
CA GLY A 573 -2.30 -12.68 -0.09
C GLY A 573 -1.45 -13.81 0.50
N PRO A 574 -0.87 -13.68 1.70
CA PRO A 574 -0.02 -14.70 2.31
C PRO A 574 -0.87 -15.85 2.92
N ASN A 575 -1.77 -16.44 2.13
CA ASN A 575 -2.76 -17.44 2.52
C ASN A 575 -3.71 -16.96 3.63
N LEU A 576 -4.18 -15.71 3.57
CA LEU A 576 -5.22 -15.21 4.48
C LEU A 576 -6.57 -15.82 4.11
N PRO A 577 -7.23 -16.58 5.00
CA PRO A 577 -8.43 -17.32 4.65
C PRO A 577 -9.68 -16.44 4.59
N TYR A 578 -10.52 -16.66 3.59
CA TYR A 578 -11.90 -16.21 3.59
C TYR A 578 -12.78 -17.10 4.48
N ARG A 579 -14.01 -16.66 4.72
CA ARG A 579 -15.03 -17.45 5.42
C ARG A 579 -16.02 -18.03 4.43
N GLU A 580 -16.52 -19.22 4.76
CA GLU A 580 -17.78 -19.71 4.21
C GLU A 580 -18.86 -18.63 4.41
N TYR A 581 -19.64 -18.35 3.37
CA TYR A 581 -20.65 -17.32 3.43
C TYR A 581 -21.94 -17.76 2.75
N HIS A 582 -23.02 -17.82 3.50
CA HIS A 582 -24.33 -18.22 3.01
C HIS A 582 -25.14 -17.00 2.56
N TYR A 583 -25.03 -16.65 1.28
CA TYR A 583 -25.66 -15.45 0.69
C TYR A 583 -27.19 -15.42 0.79
N GLY A 584 -27.86 -16.58 0.94
CA GLY A 584 -29.31 -16.63 1.12
C GLY A 584 -29.77 -16.14 2.50
N THR A 585 -28.94 -16.32 3.53
CA THR A 585 -29.25 -15.97 4.92
C THR A 585 -28.41 -14.80 5.44
N GLY A 586 -27.33 -14.44 4.74
CA GLY A 586 -26.37 -13.42 5.16
C GLY A 586 -25.47 -13.86 6.32
N THR A 587 -25.38 -15.17 6.59
CA THR A 587 -24.64 -15.73 7.73
C THR A 587 -23.30 -16.33 7.29
N SER A 588 -22.27 -16.17 8.11
CA SER A 588 -20.93 -16.71 7.85
C SER A 588 -20.66 -18.01 8.61
N GLY A 589 -20.02 -18.97 7.94
CA GLY A 589 -19.54 -20.23 8.50
C GLY A 589 -18.09 -20.15 8.99
N ALA A 590 -17.37 -21.27 8.86
CA ALA A 590 -15.99 -21.37 9.29
C ALA A 590 -15.04 -20.60 8.35
N TYR A 591 -13.83 -20.30 8.83
CA TYR A 591 -12.74 -19.94 7.92
C TYR A 591 -12.31 -21.18 7.15
N PHE A 592 -12.01 -21.01 5.86
CA PHE A 592 -11.37 -22.06 5.09
C PHE A 592 -9.97 -22.38 5.66
N ASP A 593 -9.51 -23.62 5.55
CA ASP A 593 -8.14 -24.02 5.95
C ASP A 593 -7.24 -24.05 4.70
N PRO A 594 -6.33 -23.07 4.51
CA PRO A 594 -5.44 -23.04 3.36
C PRO A 594 -4.48 -24.23 3.29
N ARG A 595 -4.27 -24.97 4.40
CA ARG A 595 -3.42 -26.18 4.41
C ARG A 595 -4.16 -27.44 4.01
N HIS A 596 -5.49 -27.43 4.11
CA HIS A 596 -6.35 -28.55 3.71
C HIS A 596 -7.59 -28.01 2.99
N PRO A 597 -7.44 -27.30 1.85
CA PRO A 597 -8.59 -26.70 1.19
C PRO A 597 -9.55 -27.77 0.70
N TYR A 598 -10.83 -27.53 0.91
CA TYR A 598 -11.90 -28.46 0.57
C TYR A 598 -12.95 -27.76 -0.28
N ASN A 599 -13.16 -28.24 -1.50
CA ASN A 599 -14.15 -27.69 -2.43
C ASN A 599 -15.43 -28.53 -2.39
N ASP A 600 -16.35 -28.14 -1.53
CA ASP A 600 -17.64 -28.80 -1.37
C ASP A 600 -18.78 -28.21 -2.20
N SER A 601 -18.49 -27.14 -2.95
CA SER A 601 -19.45 -26.44 -3.80
C SER A 601 -20.31 -27.41 -4.61
N PRO A 602 -21.63 -27.18 -4.70
CA PRO A 602 -22.52 -27.98 -5.54
C PRO A 602 -22.19 -27.87 -7.04
N ASN A 603 -21.37 -26.88 -7.44
CA ASN A 603 -20.91 -26.70 -8.81
C ASN A 603 -19.52 -27.32 -9.07
N ASN A 604 -18.88 -27.94 -8.06
CA ASN A 604 -17.63 -28.67 -8.24
C ASN A 604 -17.88 -30.05 -8.87
N THR A 605 -17.16 -30.35 -9.94
CA THR A 605 -17.21 -31.64 -10.66
C THR A 605 -15.90 -32.42 -10.56
N GLY A 606 -14.89 -31.87 -9.88
CA GLY A 606 -13.58 -32.46 -9.72
C GLY A 606 -13.29 -32.93 -8.31
N ASP A 607 -12.01 -32.97 -7.97
CA ASP A 607 -11.52 -33.32 -6.64
C ASP A 607 -12.05 -32.33 -5.61
N ARG A 608 -12.49 -32.87 -4.47
CA ARG A 608 -12.92 -32.05 -3.33
C ARG A 608 -11.75 -31.70 -2.42
N TYR A 609 -10.79 -32.61 -2.23
CA TYR A 609 -9.57 -32.35 -1.46
C TYR A 609 -8.51 -31.74 -2.36
N LEU A 610 -8.18 -30.48 -2.12
CA LEU A 610 -7.22 -29.75 -2.93
C LEU A 610 -5.82 -29.78 -2.29
N PRO A 611 -4.75 -29.57 -3.07
CA PRO A 611 -3.42 -29.38 -2.51
C PRO A 611 -3.36 -28.17 -1.56
N PRO A 612 -2.43 -28.14 -0.60
CA PRO A 612 -2.20 -26.97 0.24
C PRO A 612 -1.88 -25.72 -0.59
N SER A 613 -2.49 -24.59 -0.21
CA SER A 613 -2.27 -23.30 -0.85
C SER A 613 -0.83 -22.85 -0.72
N GLN A 614 -0.23 -22.44 -1.84
CA GLN A 614 1.10 -21.84 -1.90
C GLN A 614 0.99 -20.32 -1.76
N PRO A 615 1.79 -19.69 -0.88
CA PRO A 615 1.76 -18.24 -0.73
C PRO A 615 2.47 -17.53 -1.89
N PRO A 616 2.09 -16.29 -2.21
CA PRO A 616 2.77 -15.45 -3.20
C PRO A 616 4.15 -15.00 -2.72
N LEU A 617 4.99 -14.56 -3.66
CA LEU A 617 6.27 -13.93 -3.38
C LEU A 617 6.08 -12.54 -2.78
N ILE A 618 5.16 -11.76 -3.35
CA ILE A 618 4.80 -10.40 -2.95
C ILE A 618 3.28 -10.27 -2.97
N TRP A 619 2.72 -9.57 -1.99
CA TRP A 619 1.29 -9.21 -1.95
C TRP A 619 1.13 -7.77 -1.47
N TYR A 620 0.15 -7.05 -2.03
CA TYR A 620 -0.09 -5.65 -1.64
C TYR A 620 -1.54 -5.23 -1.86
N SER A 621 -2.00 -4.28 -1.02
CA SER A 621 -3.36 -3.77 -1.07
C SER A 621 -3.42 -2.35 -1.70
N PHE A 622 -4.58 -1.70 -1.61
CA PHE A 622 -4.79 -0.30 -2.02
C PHE A 622 -3.98 0.67 -1.17
N LYS A 623 -3.62 0.24 0.04
CA LYS A 623 -2.84 0.98 1.02
C LYS A 623 -1.35 0.74 0.79
N SER A 624 -0.51 1.63 1.32
CA SER A 624 0.93 1.38 1.36
C SER A 624 1.23 0.09 2.13
N SER A 625 2.17 -0.71 1.64
CA SER A 625 2.62 -1.92 2.30
C SER A 625 3.83 -1.62 3.16
N GLU A 626 3.80 -1.99 4.44
CA GLU A 626 4.97 -1.90 5.32
C GLU A 626 6.10 -2.81 4.85
N GLN A 627 5.76 -3.97 4.28
CA GLN A 627 6.75 -4.95 3.81
C GLN A 627 7.29 -4.61 2.42
N PHE A 628 6.48 -3.95 1.59
CA PHE A 628 6.81 -3.62 0.20
C PHE A 628 6.50 -2.14 -0.11
N PRO A 629 7.16 -1.19 0.57
CA PRO A 629 6.81 0.23 0.51
C PRO A 629 6.96 0.84 -0.89
N LEU A 630 7.88 0.31 -1.71
CA LEU A 630 8.11 0.77 -3.08
C LEU A 630 6.94 0.51 -4.04
N LEU A 631 5.96 -0.32 -3.63
CA LEU A 631 4.79 -0.62 -4.48
C LEU A 631 3.74 0.50 -4.44
N LEU A 632 3.88 1.47 -3.54
CA LEU A 632 3.01 2.64 -3.37
C LEU A 632 1.56 2.26 -2.97
N ASN A 633 0.66 3.25 -2.97
CA ASN A 633 -0.77 3.10 -2.70
C ASN A 633 -1.61 3.40 -3.97
N GLY A 634 -2.92 3.19 -3.90
CA GLY A 634 -3.86 3.42 -5.00
C GLY A 634 -4.45 2.14 -5.58
N THR A 635 -5.15 2.25 -6.71
CA THR A 635 -5.64 1.08 -7.47
C THR A 635 -4.49 0.18 -7.91
N ARG A 636 -4.77 -1.08 -8.22
CA ARG A 636 -3.76 -2.12 -8.41
C ARG A 636 -4.18 -3.12 -9.50
N CYS A 637 -3.19 -3.61 -10.22
CA CYS A 637 -3.23 -4.68 -11.21
C CYS A 637 -1.80 -5.18 -11.45
N ALA A 638 -1.38 -6.18 -10.66
CA ALA A 638 -0.04 -6.77 -10.69
C ALA A 638 0.28 -7.51 -12.01
N MET A 639 1.52 -7.33 -12.50
CA MET A 639 2.03 -8.03 -13.69
C MET A 639 3.38 -8.70 -13.42
N GLY A 640 3.53 -9.94 -13.89
CA GLY A 640 4.80 -10.65 -13.91
C GLY A 640 5.55 -10.42 -15.22
N GLY A 641 6.87 -10.23 -15.15
CA GLY A 641 7.74 -10.02 -16.30
C GLY A 641 8.99 -10.91 -16.27
N PRO A 642 9.95 -10.66 -17.20
CA PRO A 642 11.09 -11.54 -17.43
C PRO A 642 12.10 -11.52 -16.29
N ALA A 643 12.84 -12.62 -16.14
CA ALA A 643 14.09 -12.61 -15.37
C ALA A 643 15.22 -12.00 -16.19
N TYR A 644 16.06 -11.18 -15.56
CA TYR A 644 17.17 -10.49 -16.22
C TYR A 644 18.53 -11.05 -15.78
N TYR A 645 19.37 -11.38 -16.77
CA TYR A 645 20.74 -11.85 -16.57
C TYR A 645 21.69 -11.08 -17.49
N CYS A 646 22.68 -10.40 -16.91
CA CYS A 646 23.58 -9.50 -17.63
C CYS A 646 24.44 -10.19 -18.70
N ASP A 647 24.66 -11.50 -18.60
CA ASP A 647 25.43 -12.29 -19.56
C ASP A 647 24.64 -12.67 -20.83
N GLU A 648 23.32 -12.44 -20.84
CA GLU A 648 22.47 -12.67 -22.02
C GLU A 648 22.43 -11.47 -22.99
N TYR A 649 23.02 -10.32 -22.60
CA TYR A 649 22.92 -9.06 -23.34
C TYR A 649 24.30 -8.40 -23.57
N PRO A 650 24.48 -7.64 -24.68
CA PRO A 650 25.74 -6.95 -24.96
C PRO A 650 26.10 -5.93 -23.89
N GLU A 651 27.38 -5.90 -23.47
CA GLU A 651 27.85 -5.00 -22.40
C GLU A 651 27.55 -3.52 -22.66
N ALA A 652 27.58 -3.08 -23.92
CA ALA A 652 27.32 -1.69 -24.30
C ALA A 652 25.88 -1.23 -23.97
N THR A 653 24.90 -2.13 -24.08
CA THR A 653 23.46 -1.80 -24.09
C THR A 653 22.68 -2.50 -22.98
N ARG A 654 23.26 -3.51 -22.33
CA ARG A 654 22.65 -4.21 -21.19
C ARG A 654 22.33 -3.24 -20.04
N LEU A 655 21.26 -3.53 -19.30
CA LEU A 655 20.93 -2.85 -18.05
C LEU A 655 22.05 -2.99 -17.00
N PRO A 656 22.14 -2.05 -16.03
CA PRO A 656 23.13 -2.09 -14.96
C PRO A 656 23.23 -3.43 -14.22
N ALA A 657 24.45 -3.79 -13.81
CA ALA A 657 24.75 -5.07 -13.14
C ALA A 657 23.98 -5.30 -11.83
N ARG A 658 23.49 -4.24 -11.18
CA ARG A 658 22.64 -4.34 -9.98
C ARG A 658 21.31 -5.06 -10.22
N PHE A 659 20.88 -5.19 -11.48
CA PHE A 659 19.67 -5.94 -11.83
C PHE A 659 19.94 -7.41 -12.15
N ASP A 660 21.21 -7.83 -12.23
CA ASP A 660 21.59 -9.18 -12.59
C ASP A 660 20.96 -10.22 -11.66
N GLY A 661 20.35 -11.24 -12.27
CA GLY A 661 19.66 -12.32 -11.58
C GLY A 661 18.31 -11.93 -10.95
N LYS A 662 17.80 -10.71 -11.13
CA LYS A 662 16.49 -10.32 -10.60
C LYS A 662 15.35 -10.67 -11.55
N ILE A 663 14.14 -10.83 -11.00
CA ILE A 663 12.92 -10.85 -11.82
C ILE A 663 12.44 -9.42 -12.02
N ILE A 664 11.83 -9.14 -13.17
CA ILE A 664 11.17 -7.86 -13.42
C ILE A 664 9.68 -8.03 -13.17
N ILE A 665 9.11 -7.12 -12.40
CA ILE A 665 7.68 -6.96 -12.22
C ILE A 665 7.28 -5.56 -12.66
N TYR A 666 6.03 -5.40 -13.07
CA TYR A 666 5.49 -4.11 -13.47
C TYR A 666 4.02 -4.04 -13.09
N GLU A 667 3.44 -2.86 -13.15
CA GLU A 667 2.10 -2.65 -12.64
C GLU A 667 1.33 -1.66 -13.51
N TRP A 668 0.10 -2.06 -13.84
CA TRP A 668 -0.70 -1.42 -14.86
C TRP A 668 -1.40 -0.13 -14.39
N MET A 669 -1.75 0.02 -13.12
CA MET A 669 -2.50 1.20 -12.61
C MET A 669 -1.60 2.34 -12.12
N ARG A 670 -0.48 2.00 -11.49
CA ARG A 670 0.54 2.80 -10.79
C ARG A 670 1.80 3.02 -11.65
N ASN A 671 1.86 2.46 -12.85
CA ASN A 671 2.81 2.85 -13.91
C ASN A 671 4.29 2.71 -13.56
N TRP A 672 4.68 1.65 -12.85
CA TRP A 672 6.08 1.39 -12.50
C TRP A 672 6.61 0.08 -13.05
N ILE A 673 7.93 -0.03 -13.12
CA ILE A 673 8.68 -1.27 -13.38
C ILE A 673 9.69 -1.43 -12.23
N MET A 674 9.81 -2.64 -11.67
CA MET A 674 10.71 -2.94 -10.56
C MET A 674 11.51 -4.20 -10.86
N ALA A 675 12.77 -4.21 -10.43
CA ALA A 675 13.59 -5.40 -10.33
C ALA A 675 13.49 -5.97 -8.91
N VAL A 676 13.17 -7.26 -8.78
CA VAL A 676 13.01 -7.96 -7.50
C VAL A 676 14.02 -9.08 -7.38
N GLY A 677 14.79 -9.07 -6.30
CA GLY A 677 15.72 -10.13 -5.95
C GLY A 677 15.00 -11.34 -5.37
N ILE A 678 15.39 -12.53 -5.83
CA ILE A 678 14.89 -13.81 -5.33
C ILE A 678 16.08 -14.68 -4.93
N ASP A 679 16.05 -15.23 -3.71
CA ASP A 679 17.08 -16.17 -3.26
C ASP A 679 16.94 -17.58 -3.87
N SER A 680 17.90 -18.46 -3.59
CA SER A 680 17.88 -19.83 -4.10
C SER A 680 16.67 -20.65 -3.65
N LEU A 681 15.98 -20.24 -2.58
CA LEU A 681 14.77 -20.89 -2.06
C LEU A 681 13.48 -20.31 -2.68
N GLY A 682 13.58 -19.27 -3.50
CA GLY A 682 12.41 -18.63 -4.11
C GLY A 682 11.79 -17.55 -3.22
N ARG A 683 12.54 -16.99 -2.27
CA ARG A 683 12.04 -15.95 -1.35
C ARG A 683 12.49 -14.57 -1.78
N TYR A 684 11.66 -13.58 -1.47
CA TYR A 684 11.95 -12.16 -1.66
C TYR A 684 13.21 -11.75 -0.88
N THR A 685 14.03 -10.90 -1.48
CA THR A 685 15.25 -10.36 -0.84
C THR A 685 15.27 -8.83 -0.86
N ASP A 686 15.17 -8.22 -2.03
CA ASP A 686 15.16 -6.77 -2.20
C ASP A 686 14.40 -6.36 -3.48
N MET A 687 14.09 -5.07 -3.60
CA MET A 687 13.39 -4.48 -4.75
C MET A 687 14.01 -3.13 -5.10
N GLN A 688 14.09 -2.83 -6.39
CA GLN A 688 14.64 -1.58 -6.91
C GLN A 688 13.84 -1.12 -8.14
N PRO A 689 13.52 0.18 -8.27
CA PRO A 689 12.85 0.68 -9.47
C PRO A 689 13.75 0.60 -10.70
N ILE A 690 13.14 0.27 -11.84
CA ILE A 690 13.74 0.38 -13.16
C ILE A 690 13.12 1.61 -13.83
N ALA A 691 13.98 2.49 -14.35
CA ALA A 691 13.55 3.69 -15.07
C ALA A 691 12.50 4.54 -14.31
N PRO A 692 12.71 4.91 -13.02
CA PRO A 692 11.69 5.62 -12.23
C PRO A 692 11.29 6.98 -12.80
N ASN A 693 12.14 7.57 -13.64
CA ASN A 693 11.89 8.86 -14.31
C ASN A 693 11.23 8.69 -15.69
N VAL A 694 11.02 7.45 -16.15
CA VAL A 694 10.33 7.17 -17.41
C VAL A 694 8.83 7.09 -17.15
N ARG A 695 8.07 7.96 -17.82
CA ARG A 695 6.61 7.95 -17.75
C ARG A 695 6.04 6.78 -18.56
N LEU A 696 5.21 5.97 -17.91
CA LEU A 696 4.46 4.86 -18.53
C LEU A 696 2.96 5.17 -18.56
N GLY A 697 2.28 4.66 -19.59
CA GLY A 697 0.85 4.77 -19.88
C GLY A 697 0.18 3.41 -19.75
N ARG A 698 0.13 2.91 -18.52
CA ARG A 698 -0.43 1.62 -18.13
C ARG A 698 0.23 0.43 -18.85
N PRO A 699 1.44 0.02 -18.41
CA PRO A 699 2.19 -1.07 -19.03
C PRO A 699 1.41 -2.39 -18.89
N ILE A 700 1.06 -3.01 -20.02
CA ILE A 700 0.23 -4.22 -20.07
C ILE A 700 1.00 -5.46 -20.53
N ASP A 701 2.07 -5.31 -21.29
CA ASP A 701 2.99 -6.40 -21.66
C ASP A 701 4.42 -5.84 -21.78
N LEU A 702 5.43 -6.66 -21.47
CA LEU A 702 6.83 -6.26 -21.48
C LEU A 702 7.75 -7.44 -21.82
N PHE A 703 8.82 -7.17 -22.56
CA PHE A 703 9.94 -8.10 -22.70
C PHE A 703 11.26 -7.33 -22.87
N ILE A 704 12.40 -8.03 -22.75
CA ILE A 704 13.73 -7.48 -23.03
C ILE A 704 14.25 -8.13 -24.31
N ASP A 705 14.64 -7.32 -25.30
CA ASP A 705 15.17 -7.84 -26.56
C ASP A 705 16.65 -8.22 -26.46
N LYS A 706 17.21 -8.82 -27.52
CA LYS A 706 18.62 -9.24 -27.55
C LYS A 706 19.64 -8.10 -27.43
N SER A 707 19.21 -6.85 -27.59
CA SER A 707 20.06 -5.69 -27.36
C SER A 707 20.06 -5.26 -25.89
N GLY A 708 19.15 -5.76 -25.05
CA GLY A 708 18.99 -5.34 -23.66
C GLY A 708 18.02 -4.18 -23.49
N SER A 709 17.31 -3.78 -24.56
CA SER A 709 16.27 -2.76 -24.50
C SER A 709 14.96 -3.36 -23.99
N ILE A 710 14.26 -2.60 -23.13
CA ILE A 710 12.97 -3.00 -22.57
C ILE A 710 11.88 -2.52 -23.52
N TRP A 711 11.14 -3.46 -24.10
CA TRP A 711 9.95 -3.16 -24.89
C TRP A 711 8.72 -3.19 -23.99
N VAL A 712 7.91 -2.14 -24.07
CA VAL A 712 6.71 -1.96 -23.25
C VAL A 712 5.52 -1.71 -24.16
N LEU A 713 4.47 -2.51 -23.97
CA LEU A 713 3.16 -2.29 -24.57
C LEU A 713 2.30 -1.57 -23.54
N GLU A 714 1.71 -0.44 -23.94
CA GLU A 714 1.01 0.49 -23.06
C GLU A 714 -0.47 0.55 -23.47
N TYR A 715 -1.36 0.24 -22.54
CA TYR A 715 -2.80 0.13 -22.82
C TYR A 715 -3.49 1.48 -22.98
N GLY A 716 -2.96 2.55 -22.35
CA GLY A 716 -3.58 3.88 -22.31
C GLY A 716 -4.65 4.07 -21.22
N THR A 717 -5.20 5.28 -21.15
CA THR A 717 -5.89 5.76 -19.94
C THR A 717 -7.41 5.46 -19.87
N GLU A 718 -8.11 5.28 -20.98
CA GLU A 718 -9.53 4.89 -20.95
C GLU A 718 -9.72 3.38 -21.11
N TRP A 719 -10.82 2.83 -20.63
CA TRP A 719 -11.06 1.39 -20.62
C TRP A 719 -12.02 1.02 -21.75
N PHE A 720 -11.73 -0.06 -22.48
CA PHE A 720 -12.62 -0.61 -23.52
C PHE A 720 -12.91 0.33 -24.70
N THR A 721 -12.02 1.29 -24.95
CA THR A 721 -12.14 2.30 -26.01
C THR A 721 -10.77 2.57 -26.65
N PRO A 722 -10.70 3.04 -27.91
CA PRO A 722 -9.43 3.43 -28.51
C PRO A 722 -8.76 4.56 -27.73
N ASN A 723 -7.55 4.30 -27.25
CA ASN A 723 -6.78 5.20 -26.43
C ASN A 723 -5.74 5.95 -27.28
N PRO A 724 -5.78 7.29 -27.35
CA PRO A 724 -4.76 8.04 -28.08
C PRO A 724 -3.34 7.83 -27.53
N ASP A 725 -3.25 7.52 -26.24
CA ASP A 725 -2.03 7.29 -25.48
C ASP A 725 -1.64 5.80 -25.35
N ALA A 726 -2.37 4.89 -25.99
CA ALA A 726 -1.95 3.49 -26.08
C ALA A 726 -0.80 3.35 -27.07
N CYS A 727 0.36 2.91 -26.60
CA CYS A 727 1.60 2.93 -27.37
C CYS A 727 2.36 1.61 -27.34
N LEU A 728 3.18 1.39 -28.37
CA LEU A 728 4.34 0.52 -28.29
C LEU A 728 5.54 1.42 -28.02
N SER A 729 6.28 1.14 -26.95
CA SER A 729 7.43 1.94 -26.52
C SER A 729 8.65 1.07 -26.30
N ARG A 730 9.82 1.68 -26.46
CA ARG A 730 11.12 1.07 -26.16
C ARG A 730 11.84 1.93 -25.12
N ILE A 731 12.42 1.30 -24.11
CA ILE A 731 13.25 1.96 -23.10
C ILE A 731 14.67 1.43 -23.25
N ASP A 732 15.59 2.34 -23.56
CA ASP A 732 17.01 2.06 -23.74
C ASP A 732 17.79 2.54 -22.51
N TYR A 733 18.83 1.80 -22.12
CA TYR A 733 19.79 2.27 -21.11
C TYR A 733 21.04 2.84 -21.78
N VAL A 734 21.28 4.13 -21.57
CA VAL A 734 22.41 4.86 -22.16
C VAL A 734 23.46 5.09 -21.07
N ARG A 735 24.72 4.77 -21.36
CA ARG A 735 25.87 5.02 -20.46
C ARG A 735 26.53 6.35 -20.75
N ASP A 736 27.38 6.82 -19.83
CA ASP A 736 28.20 8.02 -20.07
C ASP A 736 29.22 7.84 -21.20
N GLU A 737 29.85 8.94 -21.63
CA GLU A 737 30.85 8.91 -22.70
C GLU A 737 32.06 8.03 -22.37
N ALA A 738 32.26 7.66 -21.10
CA ALA A 738 33.29 6.74 -20.62
C ALA A 738 32.78 5.28 -20.44
N GLY A 739 31.53 4.98 -20.83
CA GLY A 739 30.92 3.66 -20.71
C GLY A 739 30.57 3.27 -19.28
N ARG A 740 30.40 4.23 -18.36
CA ARG A 740 30.01 3.98 -16.97
C ARG A 740 28.50 4.06 -16.83
N ASP A 741 27.97 3.19 -15.97
CA ASP A 741 26.58 3.28 -15.54
C ASP A 741 26.35 4.66 -14.87
N GLU A 742 25.16 5.23 -15.08
CA GLU A 742 24.67 6.38 -14.32
C GLU A 742 24.92 6.13 -12.83
N VAL A 743 25.63 7.06 -12.19
CA VAL A 743 25.72 7.10 -10.73
C VAL A 743 24.34 7.46 -10.24
N VAL A 744 23.53 6.43 -10.02
CA VAL A 744 22.34 6.57 -9.22
C VAL A 744 22.88 6.85 -7.83
N GLU A 745 22.85 8.13 -7.42
CA GLU A 745 22.67 8.42 -6.01
C GLU A 745 21.39 7.70 -5.64
N THR A 746 21.52 6.46 -5.17
CA THR A 746 20.51 5.88 -4.32
C THR A 746 20.53 6.79 -3.12
N GLN A 747 19.75 7.88 -3.16
CA GLN A 747 19.32 8.49 -1.92
C GLN A 747 18.63 7.33 -1.21
N PRO A 748 19.16 6.85 -0.08
CA PRO A 748 18.39 5.96 0.76
C PRO A 748 17.08 6.69 1.00
N THR A 749 15.98 6.09 0.57
CA THR A 749 14.68 6.53 1.06
C THR A 749 14.74 6.31 2.56
N ASN A 750 14.66 7.37 3.36
CA ASN A 750 14.64 7.30 4.81
C ASN A 750 13.57 6.26 5.21
N GLN A 751 13.97 5.12 5.76
CA GLN A 751 13.01 4.08 6.12
C GLN A 751 12.42 4.38 7.48
N PRO A 752 11.16 4.01 7.76
CA PRO A 752 10.64 4.12 9.11
C PRO A 752 11.43 3.24 10.08
N PRO A 753 11.86 3.77 11.25
CA PRO A 753 12.58 2.96 12.21
C PRO A 753 11.70 1.90 12.84
N VAL A 754 12.30 0.79 13.27
CA VAL A 754 11.63 -0.28 14.01
C VAL A 754 11.94 -0.12 15.50
N VAL A 755 10.88 -0.02 16.32
CA VAL A 755 10.98 0.01 17.79
C VAL A 755 10.20 -1.16 18.36
N GLN A 756 10.84 -2.03 19.16
CA GLN A 756 10.21 -3.22 19.70
C GLN A 756 10.73 -3.60 21.09
N TRP A 757 9.82 -4.00 21.98
CA TRP A 757 10.18 -4.65 23.25
C TRP A 757 10.17 -6.17 23.12
N LEU A 758 11.31 -6.79 23.43
CA LEU A 758 11.51 -8.22 23.52
C LEU A 758 11.43 -8.66 24.99
N PHE A 759 10.71 -9.76 25.23
CA PHE A 759 10.52 -10.31 26.57
C PHE A 759 10.95 -11.78 26.59
N THR A 760 11.71 -12.18 27.61
CA THR A 760 12.09 -13.59 27.82
C THR A 760 11.68 -14.05 29.22
N GLY A 761 11.15 -15.27 29.31
CA GLY A 761 10.56 -15.82 30.54
C GLY A 761 9.03 -15.75 30.54
N ALA A 762 8.46 -14.76 31.24
CA ALA A 762 7.01 -14.62 31.46
C ALA A 762 6.24 -14.12 30.22
N ASN A 763 4.90 -14.20 30.28
CA ASN A 763 3.99 -13.75 29.22
C ASN A 763 4.05 -12.22 29.03
N GLY A 764 4.03 -11.77 27.78
CA GLY A 764 4.17 -10.36 27.40
C GLY A 764 2.93 -9.48 27.61
N SER A 765 1.89 -9.99 28.30
CA SER A 765 0.62 -9.30 28.55
C SER A 765 0.16 -9.36 30.01
N PHE A 766 0.64 -10.33 30.80
CA PHE A 766 0.30 -10.47 32.22
C PHE A 766 1.49 -10.77 33.12
N TYR A 767 1.37 -10.39 34.40
CA TYR A 767 2.34 -10.68 35.45
C TYR A 767 1.66 -11.06 36.77
N ARG A 768 2.31 -11.91 37.57
CA ARG A 768 1.95 -12.16 38.98
C ARG A 768 2.79 -11.26 39.87
N PRO A 769 2.24 -10.71 40.96
CA PRO A 769 3.05 -9.98 41.94
C PRO A 769 4.24 -10.82 42.40
N GLY A 770 5.46 -10.30 42.20
CA GLY A 770 6.71 -10.98 42.50
C GLY A 770 7.35 -11.71 41.31
N ASP A 771 6.69 -11.75 40.14
CA ASP A 771 7.29 -12.29 38.92
C ASP A 771 8.52 -11.47 38.52
N THR A 772 9.50 -12.16 37.95
CA THR A 772 10.70 -11.53 37.39
C THR A 772 10.63 -11.59 35.86
N LEU A 773 10.72 -10.45 35.20
CA LEU A 773 10.68 -10.35 33.74
C LEU A 773 11.97 -9.80 33.18
N ARG A 774 12.56 -10.53 32.23
CA ARG A 774 13.67 -10.03 31.42
C ARG A 774 13.12 -9.33 30.19
N TYR A 775 13.59 -8.12 29.95
CA TYR A 775 13.20 -7.32 28.80
C TYR A 775 14.43 -6.80 28.07
N ALA A 776 14.29 -6.59 26.77
CA ALA A 776 15.22 -5.86 25.93
C ALA A 776 14.44 -4.99 24.94
N LEU A 777 14.98 -3.84 24.59
CA LEU A 777 14.48 -2.87 23.64
C LEU A 777 15.35 -3.02 22.41
N GLN A 778 14.71 -3.27 21.29
CA GLN A 778 15.33 -3.24 19.98
C GLN A 778 14.88 -1.97 19.29
N VAL A 779 15.86 -1.15 18.90
CA VAL A 779 15.65 -0.04 17.98
C VAL A 779 16.61 -0.24 16.82
N SER A 780 16.08 -0.26 15.61
CA SER A 780 16.88 -0.39 14.40
C SER A 780 16.26 0.41 13.29
N ASP A 781 17.11 0.98 12.48
CA ASP A 781 16.79 1.81 11.35
C ASP A 781 17.78 1.47 10.23
N ALA A 782 17.32 1.47 8.98
CA ALA A 782 18.17 1.02 7.88
C ALA A 782 19.34 2.00 7.63
N GLU A 783 19.13 3.29 7.92
CA GLU A 783 20.07 4.38 7.70
C GLU A 783 20.87 4.71 8.96
N ASP A 784 20.21 4.80 10.11
CA ASP A 784 20.84 5.19 11.39
C ASP A 784 21.53 4.03 12.11
N GLY A 785 21.37 2.81 11.63
CA GLY A 785 21.89 1.59 12.26
C GLY A 785 20.99 1.13 13.41
N SER A 786 21.57 0.61 14.49
CA SER A 786 20.77 0.03 15.56
C SER A 786 21.29 0.38 16.94
N LEU A 787 20.43 0.19 17.95
CA LEU A 787 20.85 0.24 19.34
C LEU A 787 21.90 -0.85 19.66
N LEU A 788 21.89 -1.97 18.91
CA LEU A 788 22.78 -3.11 19.12
C LEU A 788 24.19 -2.84 18.58
N ASP A 789 24.31 -2.20 17.43
CA ASP A 789 25.59 -1.81 16.84
C ASP A 789 26.14 -0.47 17.38
N GLY A 790 25.35 0.24 18.20
CA GLY A 790 25.74 1.45 18.90
C GLY A 790 25.67 2.73 18.05
N ARG A 791 25.09 2.68 16.84
CA ARG A 791 24.90 3.86 15.98
C ARG A 791 23.66 4.67 16.35
N ILE A 792 22.61 4.01 16.84
CA ILE A 792 21.52 4.66 17.56
C ILE A 792 21.89 4.69 19.04
N LEU A 793 21.99 5.89 19.60
CA LEU A 793 22.42 6.03 20.99
C LEU A 793 21.21 5.91 21.93
N PRO A 794 21.40 5.37 23.16
CA PRO A 794 20.40 5.41 24.21
C PRO A 794 19.74 6.77 24.46
N SER A 795 20.47 7.86 24.23
CA SER A 795 19.98 9.24 24.35
C SER A 795 18.93 9.63 23.30
N ASP A 796 18.91 8.93 22.17
CA ASP A 796 18.09 9.26 21.00
C ASP A 796 16.69 8.64 21.13
N ILE A 797 16.49 7.78 22.13
CA ILE A 797 15.27 7.00 22.33
C ILE A 797 14.54 7.48 23.59
N GLU A 798 13.30 7.93 23.43
CA GLU A 798 12.42 8.20 24.54
C GLU A 798 11.86 6.88 25.06
N TRP A 799 12.00 6.58 26.36
CA TRP A 799 11.47 5.34 26.91
C TRP A 799 10.96 5.50 28.34
N TYR A 800 10.07 4.59 28.74
CA TYR A 800 9.55 4.46 30.10
C TYR A 800 9.29 3.00 30.40
N ALA A 801 9.79 2.51 31.54
CA ALA A 801 9.45 1.21 32.08
C ALA A 801 9.03 1.37 33.55
N GLY A 802 7.77 1.11 33.88
CA GLY A 802 7.31 1.29 35.26
C GLY A 802 5.84 1.01 35.50
N PHE A 803 5.47 0.95 36.78
CA PHE A 803 4.06 0.84 37.17
C PHE A 803 3.29 2.11 36.84
N TRP A 804 2.08 1.94 36.33
CA TRP A 804 1.15 2.99 35.99
C TRP A 804 -0.23 2.67 36.59
N PRO A 805 -0.84 3.61 37.34
CA PRO A 805 -2.18 3.40 37.91
C PRO A 805 -3.23 3.25 36.82
N THR A 806 -4.15 2.31 36.98
CA THR A 806 -5.20 1.98 35.98
C THR A 806 -6.25 3.09 35.83
N GLU A 807 -6.44 3.89 36.88
CA GLU A 807 -7.40 5.01 36.96
C GLU A 807 -6.90 6.26 36.21
N VAL A 808 -5.63 6.29 35.79
CA VAL A 808 -4.99 7.44 35.16
C VAL A 808 -4.64 7.08 33.73
N ALA A 809 -5.24 7.78 32.77
CA ALA A 809 -4.87 7.63 31.36
C ALA A 809 -3.35 7.80 31.21
N PHE A 810 -2.71 6.90 30.46
CA PHE A 810 -1.29 7.02 30.18
C PHE A 810 -1.05 8.35 29.46
N ARG A 811 -0.41 9.28 30.15
CA ARG A 811 0.09 10.49 29.52
C ARG A 811 1.47 10.14 29.02
N ARG A 812 1.68 10.32 27.71
CA ARG A 812 3.01 10.28 27.10
C ARG A 812 3.96 11.01 28.03
N PRO A 813 5.17 10.48 28.30
CA PRO A 813 6.21 11.25 28.96
C PRO A 813 6.42 12.50 28.09
N GLY A 814 5.79 13.60 28.48
CA GLY A 814 5.87 14.83 27.71
C GLY A 814 7.26 15.38 27.93
N LYS A 815 8.14 15.25 26.95
CA LYS A 815 9.12 16.31 26.72
C LYS A 815 8.32 17.54 26.31
N ARG A 816 7.97 18.37 27.30
CA ARG A 816 8.38 19.77 27.13
C ARG A 816 9.89 19.65 26.92
N ALA A 817 10.33 19.89 25.69
CA ALA A 817 11.71 20.22 25.44
C ALA A 817 12.01 21.47 26.28
N ARG A 818 12.41 21.27 27.54
CA ARG A 818 13.30 22.22 28.17
C ARG A 818 14.62 22.01 27.46
N LYS A 819 15.12 23.08 26.85
CA LYS A 819 16.45 23.12 26.26
C LYS A 819 17.42 22.43 27.25
N PRO A 820 18.44 21.68 26.80
CA PRO A 820 19.41 21.00 27.68
C PRO A 820 20.03 21.91 28.76
N GLU A 821 19.95 23.23 28.55
CA GLU A 821 20.36 24.28 29.45
C GLU A 821 19.50 24.43 30.73
N GLU A 822 18.26 23.91 30.75
CA GLU A 822 17.26 24.08 31.81
C GLU A 822 16.96 22.80 32.64
N ASP A 823 17.55 21.64 32.32
CA ASP A 823 17.57 20.44 33.19
C ASP A 823 18.90 20.36 33.93
N PRO A 824 18.94 20.72 35.24
CA PRO A 824 20.18 20.75 36.01
C PRO A 824 20.86 19.39 36.15
N VAL A 825 20.13 18.27 36.06
CA VAL A 825 20.70 16.92 36.24
C VAL A 825 21.36 16.45 34.95
N ALA A 826 20.69 16.59 33.81
CA ALA A 826 21.27 16.26 32.50
C ALA A 826 22.45 17.18 32.16
N ARG A 827 22.32 18.49 32.41
CA ARG A 827 23.42 19.46 32.28
C ARG A 827 24.59 19.09 33.18
N GLY A 828 24.33 18.71 34.43
CA GLY A 828 25.35 18.27 35.37
C GLY A 828 26.12 17.04 34.91
N GLN A 829 25.43 16.04 34.36
CA GLN A 829 26.07 14.82 33.83
C GLN A 829 27.02 15.12 32.68
N LYS A 830 26.57 15.92 31.71
CA LYS A 830 27.38 16.33 30.56
C LYS A 830 28.63 17.05 31.03
N LEU A 831 28.47 18.05 31.89
CA LEU A 831 29.57 18.85 32.41
C LEU A 831 30.60 18.00 33.17
N VAL A 832 30.17 17.05 34.01
CA VAL A 832 31.11 16.13 34.69
C VAL A 832 31.84 15.24 33.67
N ASN A 833 31.17 14.79 32.62
CA ASN A 833 31.78 13.94 31.59
C ASN A 833 32.82 14.68 30.75
N GLU A 834 32.62 15.98 30.54
CA GLU A 834 33.51 16.85 29.77
C GLU A 834 34.59 17.51 30.64
N SER A 835 34.55 17.35 31.97
CA SER A 835 35.53 17.90 32.90
C SER A 835 36.62 16.89 33.28
N ASP A 836 37.75 17.42 33.75
CA ASP A 836 38.86 16.64 34.30
C ASP A 836 38.53 15.91 35.60
N CYS A 837 37.39 16.22 36.23
CA CYS A 837 36.80 15.52 37.37
C CYS A 837 36.85 13.97 37.25
N ARG A 838 36.66 13.43 36.03
CA ARG A 838 36.69 11.98 35.76
C ARG A 838 38.05 11.32 35.93
N SER A 839 39.12 12.11 35.97
CA SER A 839 40.47 11.60 36.22
C SER A 839 40.66 11.15 37.68
N CYS A 840 39.85 11.70 38.59
CA CYS A 840 39.94 11.40 40.03
C CYS A 840 38.69 10.76 40.62
N HIS A 841 37.53 10.86 39.95
CA HIS A 841 36.27 10.30 40.42
C HIS A 841 35.64 9.39 39.35
N ALA A 842 35.09 8.26 39.79
CA ALA A 842 34.24 7.41 38.96
C ALA A 842 32.85 7.28 39.58
N VAL A 843 31.87 6.85 38.79
CA VAL A 843 30.46 6.76 39.23
C VAL A 843 30.31 5.79 40.41
N GLU A 844 30.86 4.57 40.29
CA GLU A 844 30.56 3.45 41.20
C GLU A 844 31.75 2.97 42.03
N ARG A 845 32.97 3.39 41.70
CA ARG A 845 34.19 2.93 42.36
C ARG A 845 35.09 4.09 42.75
N LYS A 846 35.79 3.92 43.88
CA LYS A 846 36.83 4.87 44.31
C LYS A 846 38.00 4.84 43.31
N VAL A 847 38.51 6.01 42.95
CA VAL A 847 39.75 6.15 42.16
C VAL A 847 40.76 6.87 43.06
N ASN A 848 41.00 8.16 42.82
CA ASN A 848 41.80 9.00 43.72
C ASN A 848 40.88 9.69 44.76
N GLY A 849 39.73 10.18 44.32
CA GLY A 849 38.62 10.62 45.15
C GLY A 849 37.54 9.54 45.36
N PRO A 850 36.54 9.78 46.23
CA PRO A 850 35.41 8.87 46.43
C PRO A 850 34.60 8.66 45.16
N ALA A 851 33.87 7.52 45.07
CA ALA A 851 32.90 7.32 44.00
C ALA A 851 31.77 8.36 44.09
N TYR A 852 31.22 8.81 42.97
CA TYR A 852 30.11 9.76 42.99
C TYR A 852 28.88 9.20 43.71
N GLN A 853 28.61 7.90 43.59
CA GLN A 853 27.55 7.23 44.38
C GLN A 853 27.82 7.25 45.89
N ASP A 854 29.08 7.17 46.33
CA ASP A 854 29.39 7.26 47.76
C ASP A 854 29.15 8.68 48.28
N VAL A 855 29.49 9.69 47.48
CA VAL A 855 29.16 11.09 47.76
C VAL A 855 27.64 11.26 47.84
N ALA A 856 26.90 10.71 46.87
CA ALA A 856 25.45 10.75 46.83
C ALA A 856 24.79 10.06 48.04
N ARG A 857 25.33 8.93 48.49
CA ARG A 857 24.84 8.20 49.68
C ARG A 857 25.13 8.94 50.98
N ARG A 858 26.29 9.61 51.09
CA ARG A 858 26.69 10.33 52.31
C ARG A 858 25.90 11.62 52.53
N TYR A 859 25.51 12.29 51.45
CA TYR A 859 24.90 13.62 51.47
C TYR A 859 23.41 13.56 51.09
N ASP A 860 22.60 14.53 51.53
CA ASP A 860 21.18 14.63 51.15
C ASP A 860 20.97 15.69 50.06
N GLY A 861 19.81 15.65 49.39
CA GLY A 861 19.48 16.58 48.30
C GLY A 861 19.06 17.99 48.74
N ASN A 862 19.29 18.38 49.99
CA ASN A 862 18.78 19.64 50.53
C ASN A 862 19.63 20.85 50.09
N ALA A 863 19.08 22.07 50.21
CA ALA A 863 19.72 23.29 49.73
C ALA A 863 21.08 23.58 50.41
N LYS A 864 21.23 23.28 51.70
CA LYS A 864 22.48 23.49 52.45
C LYS A 864 23.59 22.56 51.96
N THR A 865 23.24 21.32 51.66
CA THR A 865 24.16 20.31 51.14
C THR A 865 24.61 20.65 49.71
N LEU A 866 23.68 21.12 48.89
CA LEU A 866 23.97 21.60 47.53
C LEU A 866 24.97 22.76 47.56
N GLU A 867 24.77 23.74 48.43
CA GLU A 867 25.67 24.88 48.60
C GLU A 867 27.05 24.44 49.13
N TYR A 868 27.08 23.58 50.15
CA TYR A 868 28.33 23.06 50.73
C TYR A 868 29.19 22.30 49.69
N LEU A 869 28.59 21.39 48.93
CA LEU A 869 29.31 20.61 47.91
C LEU A 869 29.77 21.49 46.75
N THR A 870 28.95 22.48 46.36
CA THR A 870 29.32 23.46 45.33
C THR A 870 30.55 24.25 45.75
N GLU A 871 30.55 24.80 46.97
CA GLU A 871 31.68 25.54 47.51
C GLU A 871 32.94 24.66 47.66
N LYS A 872 32.76 23.38 48.02
CA LYS A 872 33.87 22.41 48.10
C LYS A 872 34.51 22.13 46.76
N ILE A 873 33.74 22.02 45.67
CA ILE A 873 34.29 21.80 44.31
C ILE A 873 35.07 23.05 43.86
N ILE A 874 34.50 24.24 44.07
CA ILE A 874 35.12 25.50 43.64
C ILE A 874 36.41 25.80 44.43
N LYS A 875 36.41 25.62 45.75
CA LYS A 875 37.54 25.97 46.63
C LYS A 875 38.52 24.82 46.89
N GLY A 876 38.17 23.60 46.48
CA GLY A 876 38.89 22.39 46.85
C GLY A 876 38.65 21.98 48.30
N GLY A 877 39.25 20.87 48.72
CA GLY A 877 39.09 20.40 50.09
C GLY A 877 39.93 19.19 50.46
N LYS A 878 40.14 19.00 51.77
CA LYS A 878 40.87 17.85 52.35
C LYS A 878 40.11 17.31 53.56
N GLY A 879 40.30 16.03 53.90
CA GLY A 879 39.94 15.46 55.21
C GLY A 879 38.55 14.81 55.35
N VAL A 880 37.67 14.96 54.36
CA VAL A 880 36.31 14.36 54.43
C VAL A 880 36.29 12.89 53.98
N TRP A 881 37.14 12.54 53.00
CA TRP A 881 37.17 11.22 52.36
C TRP A 881 38.58 10.57 52.41
N GLY A 882 39.47 11.09 53.24
CA GLY A 882 40.87 10.66 53.39
C GLY A 882 41.88 11.81 53.32
N GLU A 883 43.16 11.47 53.28
CA GLU A 883 44.27 12.45 53.26
C GLU A 883 44.54 13.07 51.88
N VAL A 884 43.98 12.50 50.81
CA VAL A 884 44.13 13.06 49.45
C VAL A 884 43.27 14.31 49.34
N ALA A 885 43.90 15.45 49.06
CA ALA A 885 43.20 16.71 48.84
C ALA A 885 42.62 16.76 47.42
N MET A 886 41.41 17.30 47.30
CA MET A 886 40.77 17.63 46.02
C MET A 886 41.20 19.04 45.60
N SER A 887 41.73 19.17 44.39
CA SER A 887 42.08 20.45 43.77
C SER A 887 40.88 21.40 43.68
N ALA A 888 41.15 22.70 43.75
CA ALA A 888 40.14 23.74 43.58
C ALA A 888 39.81 23.94 42.11
N HIS A 889 38.53 24.16 41.79
CA HIS A 889 38.06 24.45 40.43
C HIS A 889 37.40 25.84 40.34
N PRO A 890 38.12 26.95 40.65
CA PRO A 890 37.56 28.30 40.62
C PRO A 890 37.15 28.78 39.23
N GLN A 891 37.64 28.13 38.17
CA GLN A 891 37.31 28.42 36.78
C GLN A 891 35.89 27.97 36.38
N LEU A 892 35.26 27.06 37.13
CA LEU A 892 33.92 26.59 36.83
C LEU A 892 32.88 27.60 37.34
N ALA A 893 31.91 27.95 36.50
CA ALA A 893 30.83 28.83 36.90
C ALA A 893 29.99 28.18 38.03
N LYS A 894 29.64 28.95 39.06
CA LYS A 894 28.91 28.42 40.23
C LYS A 894 27.60 27.71 39.86
N ALA A 895 26.88 28.22 38.86
CA ALA A 895 25.65 27.60 38.35
C ALA A 895 25.87 26.23 37.68
N ASP A 896 27.02 26.05 37.02
CA ASP A 896 27.40 24.78 36.39
C ASP A 896 27.81 23.75 37.44
N VAL A 897 28.56 24.17 38.46
CA VAL A 897 28.91 23.30 39.59
C VAL A 897 27.65 22.88 40.37
N VAL A 898 26.68 23.78 40.55
CA VAL A 898 25.37 23.43 41.14
C VAL A 898 24.67 22.33 40.34
N SER A 899 24.70 22.42 39.01
CA SER A 899 24.16 21.39 38.12
C SER A 899 24.91 20.05 38.27
N MET A 900 26.25 20.08 38.28
CA MET A 900 27.08 18.89 38.51
C MET A 900 26.76 18.20 39.85
N VAL A 901 26.62 18.97 40.94
CA VAL A 901 26.29 18.43 42.27
C VAL A 901 24.88 17.82 42.29
N ARG A 902 23.90 18.43 41.61
CA ARG A 902 22.55 17.87 41.50
C ARG A 902 22.56 16.51 40.82
N TRP A 903 23.35 16.34 39.76
CA TRP A 903 23.54 15.05 39.13
C TRP A 903 24.23 14.03 40.06
N ILE A 904 25.30 14.43 40.75
CA ILE A 904 25.97 13.53 41.70
C ILE A 904 24.99 13.05 42.77
N LEU A 905 24.22 13.96 43.37
CA LEU A 905 23.24 13.62 44.41
C LEU A 905 22.08 12.77 43.88
N SER A 906 21.73 12.84 42.59
CA SER A 906 20.73 11.94 42.00
C SER A 906 21.19 10.48 41.93
N LEU A 907 22.49 10.20 42.10
CA LEU A 907 23.04 8.84 42.10
C LEU A 907 22.86 8.11 43.45
N LYS A 908 22.13 8.69 44.41
CA LYS A 908 21.93 8.13 45.76
C LYS A 908 21.21 6.77 45.72
N ASP A 909 20.27 6.64 44.79
CA ASP A 909 19.57 5.41 44.44
C ASP A 909 19.43 5.38 42.90
N PRO A 910 20.43 4.90 42.15
CA PRO A 910 20.29 4.79 40.70
C PRO A 910 19.12 3.83 40.43
N PRO A 911 18.17 4.17 39.53
CA PRO A 911 17.21 3.18 39.08
C PRO A 911 17.99 1.99 38.51
N LYS A 912 17.87 0.82 39.14
CA LYS A 912 18.51 -0.46 38.75
C LYS A 912 17.95 -1.05 37.46
N GLN A 913 17.60 -0.21 36.49
CA GLN A 913 17.16 -0.68 35.18
C GLN A 913 18.14 -0.11 34.15
N PRO A 914 19.01 -0.96 33.57
CA PRO A 914 19.80 -0.52 32.43
C PRO A 914 18.86 -0.03 31.34
N PHE A 915 19.30 1.00 30.64
CA PHE A 915 18.60 1.53 29.47
C PHE A 915 18.32 0.37 28.50
N GLY A 916 17.06 0.24 28.09
CA GLY A 916 16.66 -0.65 27.00
C GLY A 916 16.94 -2.14 27.23
N GLN A 917 17.45 -2.61 28.36
CA GLN A 917 17.49 -4.04 28.66
C GLN A 917 17.68 -4.26 30.15
N GLY A 918 17.04 -5.27 30.71
CA GLY A 918 17.11 -5.47 32.14
C GLY A 918 16.25 -6.60 32.64
N THR A 919 16.28 -6.75 33.95
CA THR A 919 15.41 -7.66 34.68
C THR A 919 14.61 -6.82 35.67
N VAL A 920 13.28 -6.87 35.59
CA VAL A 920 12.39 -6.17 36.51
C VAL A 920 11.65 -7.16 37.40
N LEU A 921 11.54 -6.82 38.70
CA LEU A 921 10.61 -7.44 39.62
C LEU A 921 9.24 -6.76 39.50
N LEU A 922 8.25 -7.51 39.05
CA LEU A 922 6.89 -7.03 38.85
C LEU A 922 6.10 -7.10 40.15
N GLN A 923 6.42 -6.18 41.07
CA GLN A 923 5.73 -6.01 42.34
C GLN A 923 5.01 -4.65 42.38
N PRO A 924 3.68 -4.60 42.22
CA PRO A 924 2.94 -3.34 42.24
C PRO A 924 3.03 -2.67 43.63
N PRO A 925 2.96 -1.33 43.70
CA PRO A 925 2.93 -0.60 44.96
C PRO A 925 1.77 -1.05 45.85
N LYS A 926 1.98 -1.03 47.18
CA LYS A 926 0.95 -1.38 48.16
C LYS A 926 -0.30 -0.49 47.99
N GLY A 927 -1.48 -1.09 47.87
CA GLY A 927 -2.74 -0.37 47.60
C GLY A 927 -2.99 -0.03 46.13
N GLN A 928 -2.16 -0.52 45.20
CA GLN A 928 -2.35 -0.42 43.76
C GLN A 928 -2.35 -1.80 43.09
N GLU A 929 -3.15 -2.72 43.61
CA GLU A 929 -3.18 -4.12 43.19
C GLU A 929 -3.59 -4.31 41.71
N ASN A 930 -4.25 -3.32 41.10
CA ASN A 930 -4.61 -3.30 39.68
C ASN A 930 -3.60 -2.58 38.77
N ALA A 931 -2.52 -2.01 39.32
CA ALA A 931 -1.55 -1.23 38.54
C ALA A 931 -0.94 -2.06 37.40
N ARG A 932 -0.79 -1.44 36.24
CA ARG A 932 -0.18 -2.08 35.09
C ARG A 932 1.28 -1.72 35.02
N TYR A 933 2.13 -2.63 34.56
CA TYR A 933 3.50 -2.30 34.24
C TYR A 933 3.59 -1.93 32.76
N VAL A 934 4.13 -0.75 32.46
CA VAL A 934 4.19 -0.17 31.12
C VAL A 934 5.61 -0.25 30.61
N PHE A 935 5.78 -0.70 29.37
CA PHE A 935 6.99 -0.49 28.58
C PHE A 935 6.63 0.40 27.40
N TYR A 936 7.22 1.57 27.34
CA TYR A 936 7.05 2.54 26.25
C TYR A 936 8.42 2.88 25.69
N ALA A 937 8.55 2.88 24.38
CA ALA A 937 9.72 3.41 23.69
C ALA A 937 9.28 4.17 22.43
N ARG A 938 10.02 5.20 22.06
CA ARG A 938 9.83 5.98 20.84
C ARG A 938 11.20 6.40 20.31
N TYR A 939 11.38 6.28 19.01
CA TYR A 939 12.56 6.74 18.30
C TYR A 939 12.14 7.54 17.07
N THR A 940 12.84 8.64 16.85
CA THR A 940 12.74 9.43 15.62
C THR A 940 14.10 9.31 14.95
N ASP A 941 14.12 8.84 13.70
CA ASP A 941 15.35 8.72 12.93
C ASP A 941 15.96 10.11 12.63
N ARG A 942 17.14 10.14 12.01
CA ARG A 942 17.85 11.39 11.67
C ARG A 942 17.44 11.96 10.32
N GLY A 943 16.57 11.28 9.57
CA GLY A 943 16.24 11.60 8.20
C GLY A 943 17.36 11.26 7.21
N ALA A 944 17.04 11.38 5.93
CA ALA A 944 18.00 11.39 4.83
C ALA A 944 18.08 12.81 4.22
N PRO A 945 19.15 13.18 3.47
CA PRO A 945 19.20 14.48 2.80
C PRO A 945 17.95 14.72 1.95
N LYS A 946 17.20 15.79 2.23
CA LYS A 946 15.93 16.16 1.59
C LYS A 946 14.71 15.26 1.91
N GLN A 947 14.77 14.43 2.95
CA GLN A 947 13.64 13.60 3.41
C GLN A 947 13.38 13.80 4.91
N LEU A 948 12.10 13.81 5.30
CA LEU A 948 11.71 14.05 6.68
C LEU A 948 12.01 12.84 7.58
N PRO A 949 12.38 13.07 8.85
CA PRO A 949 12.53 11.99 9.81
C PRO A 949 11.25 11.21 10.08
N HIS A 950 11.32 9.88 10.15
CA HIS A 950 10.22 9.04 10.59
C HIS A 950 10.31 8.77 12.10
N THR A 951 9.14 8.53 12.69
CA THR A 951 9.03 8.22 14.12
C THR A 951 8.27 6.92 14.28
N ALA A 952 8.81 6.02 15.10
CA ALA A 952 8.13 4.81 15.52
C ALA A 952 8.04 4.72 17.05
N GLU A 953 6.99 4.07 17.55
CA GLU A 953 6.75 3.86 18.97
C GLU A 953 6.33 2.42 19.28
N ALA A 954 6.68 1.94 20.47
CA ALA A 954 6.26 0.66 21.01
C ALA A 954 5.71 0.84 22.41
N LEU A 955 4.44 0.49 22.62
CA LEU A 955 3.77 0.53 23.91
C LEU A 955 3.24 -0.86 24.28
N VAL A 956 3.77 -1.43 25.37
CA VAL A 956 3.37 -2.73 25.90
C VAL A 956 2.84 -2.58 27.33
N TRP A 957 1.66 -3.14 27.57
CA TRP A 957 1.01 -3.20 28.87
C TRP A 957 1.09 -4.62 29.45
N LEU A 958 1.71 -4.74 30.63
CA LEU A 958 1.59 -5.94 31.46
C LEU A 958 0.56 -5.70 32.56
N ARG A 959 -0.40 -6.60 32.65
CA ARG A 959 -1.50 -6.52 33.62
C ARG A 959 -1.29 -7.52 34.74
N PRO A 960 -1.72 -7.25 35.98
CA PRO A 960 -1.75 -8.30 36.99
C PRO A 960 -2.63 -9.46 36.49
N VAL A 961 -2.23 -10.70 36.79
CA VAL A 961 -3.00 -11.90 36.37
C VAL A 961 -4.45 -11.86 36.83
N ARG A 962 -4.77 -11.10 37.88
CA ARG A 962 -6.14 -10.86 38.34
C ARG A 962 -6.40 -9.36 38.28
N LEU A 963 -7.47 -8.99 37.58
CA LEU A 963 -7.90 -7.60 37.37
C LEU A 963 -9.33 -7.45 37.88
N SER A 964 -9.63 -6.34 38.57
CA SER A 964 -11.03 -5.96 38.75
C SER A 964 -11.70 -5.73 37.40
N ALA A 965 -13.01 -5.97 37.32
CA ALA A 965 -13.76 -5.77 36.07
C ALA A 965 -13.71 -4.31 35.56
N GLY A 966 -13.49 -3.34 36.45
CA GLY A 966 -13.27 -1.94 36.11
C GLY A 966 -11.87 -1.60 35.62
N ALA A 967 -10.89 -2.47 35.84
CA ALA A 967 -9.48 -2.27 35.49
C ALA A 967 -9.10 -2.82 34.11
N VAL A 968 -10.09 -3.24 33.31
CA VAL A 968 -9.90 -3.68 31.91
C VAL A 968 -9.60 -2.49 30.99
N ASP A 969 -9.21 -2.73 29.74
CA ASP A 969 -8.83 -1.65 28.82
C ASP A 969 -10.03 -0.88 28.28
N SER A 970 -11.15 -1.57 28.09
CA SER A 970 -12.41 -0.98 27.66
C SER A 970 -13.57 -1.85 28.14
N LEU A 971 -14.74 -1.25 28.32
CA LEU A 971 -15.98 -1.92 28.70
C LEU A 971 -17.16 -1.33 27.92
N SER A 972 -18.24 -2.09 27.74
CA SER A 972 -19.43 -1.61 27.03
C SER A 972 -20.04 -0.36 27.69
N LYS A 973 -20.48 0.61 26.87
CA LYS A 973 -21.11 1.85 27.36
C LYS A 973 -22.43 1.56 28.08
N GLY A 974 -22.72 2.31 29.15
CA GLY A 974 -24.01 2.26 29.86
C GLY A 974 -24.16 1.14 30.88
N MET A 975 -23.08 0.47 31.29
CA MET A 975 -23.13 -0.53 32.36
C MET A 975 -23.39 0.10 33.72
N THR A 976 -24.34 -0.46 34.47
CA THR A 976 -24.63 -0.08 35.86
C THR A 976 -23.67 -0.80 36.81
N THR A 977 -23.18 -0.10 37.83
CA THR A 977 -22.30 -0.69 38.87
C THR A 977 -22.93 -0.66 40.24
N TYR A 978 -22.54 -1.58 41.11
CA TYR A 978 -22.92 -1.57 42.52
C TYR A 978 -21.83 -2.17 43.41
N GLU A 979 -21.87 -1.83 44.70
CA GLU A 979 -20.90 -2.32 45.67
C GLU A 979 -21.57 -3.13 46.77
N ARG A 980 -20.85 -4.13 47.28
CA ARG A 980 -21.27 -4.90 48.46
C ARG A 980 -20.07 -5.43 49.25
N PRO A 981 -20.26 -5.79 50.54
CA PRO A 981 -19.24 -6.49 51.29
C PRO A 981 -19.00 -7.91 50.77
N LEU A 982 -17.73 -8.32 50.74
CA LEU A 982 -17.25 -9.68 50.53
C LEU A 982 -15.94 -9.86 51.33
N ASN A 983 -15.90 -10.83 52.26
CA ASN A 983 -14.71 -11.19 53.05
C ASN A 983 -13.92 -9.98 53.62
N ASN A 984 -14.56 -9.17 54.46
CA ASN A 984 -13.99 -7.97 55.11
C ASN A 984 -13.52 -6.84 54.15
N SER A 985 -13.90 -6.89 52.87
CA SER A 985 -13.64 -5.82 51.88
C SER A 985 -14.93 -5.46 51.11
N ARG A 986 -14.97 -4.29 50.47
CA ARG A 986 -16.04 -3.94 49.51
C ARG A 986 -15.59 -4.33 48.10
N ILE A 987 -16.45 -5.00 47.35
CA ILE A 987 -16.23 -5.28 45.93
C ILE A 987 -17.20 -4.48 45.07
N ARG A 988 -16.72 -4.00 43.94
CA ARG A 988 -17.55 -3.36 42.90
C ARG A 988 -17.87 -4.39 41.82
N LEU A 989 -19.16 -4.54 41.52
CA LEU A 989 -19.66 -5.41 40.47
C LEU A 989 -20.25 -4.58 39.34
N TYR A 990 -20.10 -5.11 38.12
CA TYR A 990 -20.59 -4.51 36.88
C TYR A 990 -21.77 -5.34 36.38
N GLU A 991 -22.97 -4.77 36.45
CA GLU A 991 -24.20 -5.45 36.06
C GLU A 991 -24.25 -5.56 34.53
N CYS A 992 -24.37 -6.80 34.05
CA CYS A 992 -24.26 -7.13 32.64
C CYS A 992 -25.63 -7.51 32.08
N ARG A 993 -25.98 -6.93 30.94
CA ARG A 993 -27.07 -7.38 30.06
C ARG A 993 -26.49 -8.10 28.85
N SER A 994 -27.34 -8.71 28.03
CA SER A 994 -26.90 -9.30 26.75
C SER A 994 -26.19 -8.23 25.90
N GLY A 995 -25.04 -8.59 25.33
CA GLY A 995 -24.17 -7.70 24.56
C GLY A 995 -23.15 -6.91 25.39
N ALA A 996 -23.25 -6.92 26.72
CA ALA A 996 -22.22 -6.28 27.56
C ALA A 996 -20.87 -6.99 27.40
N PHE A 997 -19.78 -6.22 27.36
CA PHE A 997 -18.44 -6.78 27.19
C PHE A 997 -17.38 -6.08 28.03
N PHE A 998 -16.31 -6.83 28.30
CA PHE A 998 -15.05 -6.34 28.86
C PHE A 998 -13.92 -6.64 27.86
N GLN A 999 -13.02 -5.69 27.62
CA GLN A 999 -11.99 -5.78 26.59
C GLN A 999 -10.59 -5.64 27.21
N LEU A 1000 -9.67 -6.50 26.76
CA LEU A 1000 -8.23 -6.39 26.99
C LEU A 1000 -7.51 -6.19 25.64
N ASN A 1001 -6.62 -5.20 25.55
CA ASN A 1001 -5.91 -4.87 24.31
C ASN A 1001 -4.61 -5.67 24.15
N ALA A 1002 -4.29 -6.08 22.92
CA ALA A 1002 -3.00 -6.67 22.54
C ALA A 1002 -2.49 -7.77 23.51
N VAL A 1003 -3.33 -8.77 23.75
CA VAL A 1003 -3.05 -9.92 24.61
C VAL A 1003 -2.32 -11.00 23.82
N ASP A 1004 -1.25 -11.56 24.39
CA ASP A 1004 -0.48 -12.69 23.88
C ASP A 1004 -1.00 -14.01 24.50
N ALA A 1005 -1.35 -14.99 23.65
CA ALA A 1005 -1.81 -16.33 24.06
C ALA A 1005 -0.72 -17.23 24.66
N LYS A 1006 0.56 -16.80 24.61
CA LYS A 1006 1.70 -17.62 25.03
C LYS A 1006 1.60 -18.03 26.50
N GLY A 1007 1.50 -19.33 26.73
CA GLY A 1007 1.38 -19.92 28.07
C GLY A 1007 0.01 -19.75 28.73
N LEU A 1008 -0.96 -19.05 28.12
CA LEU A 1008 -2.31 -18.90 28.68
C LEU A 1008 -3.16 -20.14 28.44
N LYS A 1009 -3.68 -20.78 29.49
CA LYS A 1009 -4.71 -21.83 29.37
C LYS A 1009 -6.09 -21.25 29.10
N GLY A 1010 -6.40 -20.09 29.67
CA GLY A 1010 -7.74 -19.52 29.63
C GLY A 1010 -7.92 -18.34 30.59
N PHE A 1011 -9.17 -18.01 30.89
CA PHE A 1011 -9.54 -16.97 31.84
C PHE A 1011 -10.61 -17.45 32.80
N ALA A 1012 -10.44 -17.19 34.10
CA ALA A 1012 -11.51 -17.32 35.08
C ALA A 1012 -12.20 -15.96 35.26
N VAL A 1013 -13.52 -15.93 35.16
CA VAL A 1013 -14.34 -14.74 35.35
C VAL A 1013 -15.23 -14.94 36.55
N ALA A 1014 -15.15 -14.05 37.53
CA ALA A 1014 -15.96 -14.15 38.74
C ALA A 1014 -17.26 -13.37 38.61
N LEU A 1015 -18.36 -14.08 38.78
CA LEU A 1015 -19.72 -13.65 38.52
C LEU A 1015 -20.58 -13.74 39.78
N GLU A 1016 -21.53 -12.83 39.90
CA GLU A 1016 -22.65 -12.90 40.81
C GLU A 1016 -23.95 -13.07 40.04
N VAL A 1017 -24.78 -14.01 40.47
CA VAL A 1017 -26.17 -14.15 40.03
C VAL A 1017 -27.04 -14.01 41.28
N SER A 1018 -27.70 -12.85 41.42
CA SER A 1018 -28.47 -12.50 42.60
C SER A 1018 -29.97 -12.42 42.32
N ALA A 1019 -30.75 -13.16 43.09
CA ALA A 1019 -32.21 -13.08 43.07
C ALA A 1019 -32.73 -11.69 43.49
N THR A 1020 -32.05 -10.98 44.40
CA THR A 1020 -32.44 -9.62 44.82
C THR A 1020 -32.22 -8.59 43.72
N ARG A 1021 -31.38 -8.89 42.74
CA ARG A 1021 -31.12 -8.07 41.55
C ARG A 1021 -31.85 -8.56 40.30
N GLN A 1022 -32.69 -9.60 40.43
CA GLN A 1022 -33.38 -10.23 39.32
C GLN A 1022 -32.43 -10.69 38.20
N HIS A 1023 -31.22 -11.14 38.57
CA HIS A 1023 -30.29 -11.73 37.60
C HIS A 1023 -30.83 -13.07 37.13
N THR A 1024 -30.90 -13.26 35.81
CA THR A 1024 -31.43 -14.50 35.25
C THR A 1024 -30.47 -15.67 35.41
N GLY A 1025 -29.16 -15.44 35.37
CA GLY A 1025 -28.15 -16.50 35.27
C GLY A 1025 -28.26 -17.36 34.00
N GLN A 1026 -29.18 -17.01 33.09
CA GLN A 1026 -29.47 -17.77 31.87
C GLN A 1026 -28.74 -17.14 30.69
N GLY A 1027 -27.71 -17.82 30.18
CA GLY A 1027 -26.90 -17.35 29.07
C GLY A 1027 -25.50 -17.94 29.09
N ARG A 1028 -24.59 -17.29 28.36
CA ARG A 1028 -23.18 -17.68 28.27
C ARG A 1028 -22.28 -16.45 28.27
N ILE A 1029 -21.04 -16.67 28.69
CA ILE A 1029 -19.93 -15.75 28.47
C ILE A 1029 -19.05 -16.30 27.36
N GLU A 1030 -18.67 -15.43 26.44
CA GLU A 1030 -17.87 -15.74 25.26
C GLU A 1030 -16.53 -15.00 25.33
N LEU A 1031 -15.45 -15.69 24.98
CA LEU A 1031 -14.14 -15.12 24.72
C LEU A 1031 -14.03 -14.89 23.20
N ARG A 1032 -13.94 -13.64 22.76
CA ARG A 1032 -13.94 -13.23 21.35
C ARG A 1032 -12.66 -12.47 21.01
N LEU A 1033 -12.12 -12.67 19.81
CA LEU A 1033 -10.93 -11.96 19.34
C LEU A 1033 -11.31 -10.76 18.47
N ASP A 1034 -10.57 -9.67 18.63
CA ASP A 1034 -10.52 -8.43 17.83
C ASP A 1034 -11.81 -7.60 17.75
N SER A 1035 -12.99 -8.17 17.97
CA SER A 1035 -14.24 -7.46 18.18
C SER A 1035 -15.21 -8.25 19.09
N PRO A 1036 -16.26 -7.62 19.66
CA PRO A 1036 -17.30 -8.33 20.45
C PRO A 1036 -18.05 -9.43 19.69
N ASP A 1037 -18.03 -9.40 18.36
CA ASP A 1037 -18.65 -10.38 17.46
C ASP A 1037 -17.61 -11.22 16.69
N GLY A 1038 -16.32 -11.04 16.98
CA GLY A 1038 -15.21 -11.68 16.26
C GLY A 1038 -15.05 -13.18 16.54
N PRO A 1039 -13.93 -13.81 16.15
CA PRO A 1039 -13.71 -15.24 16.32
C PRO A 1039 -13.90 -15.69 17.78
N LEU A 1040 -14.71 -16.73 17.98
CA LEU A 1040 -15.01 -17.28 19.31
C LEU A 1040 -13.87 -18.18 19.78
N ALA A 1041 -13.00 -17.64 20.63
CA ALA A 1041 -11.84 -18.34 21.19
C ALA A 1041 -12.14 -19.10 22.48
N GLY A 1042 -13.36 -19.05 23.00
CA GLY A 1042 -13.76 -19.79 24.20
C GLY A 1042 -15.19 -19.44 24.61
N VAL A 1043 -15.87 -20.36 25.29
CA VAL A 1043 -17.26 -20.15 25.73
C VAL A 1043 -17.54 -20.93 26.99
N ALA A 1044 -18.36 -20.36 27.87
CA ALA A 1044 -18.81 -21.03 29.07
C ALA A 1044 -20.23 -20.58 29.47
N ALA A 1045 -21.02 -21.50 30.02
CA ALA A 1045 -22.35 -21.19 30.50
C ALA A 1045 -22.30 -20.31 31.77
N LEU A 1046 -23.30 -19.42 31.91
CA LEU A 1046 -23.47 -18.68 33.16
C LEU A 1046 -24.02 -19.60 34.27
N PRO A 1047 -23.63 -19.37 35.53
CA PRO A 1047 -24.11 -20.18 36.65
C PRO A 1047 -25.60 -19.91 36.93
N VAL A 1048 -26.37 -20.97 37.20
CA VAL A 1048 -27.84 -20.90 37.37
C VAL A 1048 -28.24 -20.34 38.75
N SER A 1049 -27.40 -20.50 39.78
CA SER A 1049 -27.54 -19.80 41.07
C SER A 1049 -26.21 -19.77 41.82
N VAL A 1050 -26.01 -18.74 42.65
CA VAL A 1050 -24.92 -18.69 43.63
C VAL A 1050 -25.57 -18.61 45.02
N THR A 1051 -25.03 -19.31 46.01
CA THR A 1051 -25.46 -19.14 47.42
C THR A 1051 -25.46 -17.65 47.77
N ALA A 1052 -26.50 -17.18 48.48
CA ALA A 1052 -26.71 -15.76 48.78
C ALA A 1052 -25.41 -15.08 49.28
N GLY A 1053 -24.85 -14.18 48.46
CA GLY A 1053 -23.63 -13.42 48.76
C GLY A 1053 -22.30 -14.01 48.25
N GLY A 1054 -22.30 -15.15 47.53
CA GLY A 1054 -21.09 -15.74 46.93
C GLY A 1054 -20.76 -15.22 45.52
N LEU A 1055 -19.53 -15.46 45.06
CA LEU A 1055 -19.11 -15.33 43.66
C LEU A 1055 -18.89 -16.73 43.07
N ALA A 1056 -19.34 -16.96 41.84
CA ALA A 1056 -19.03 -18.15 41.06
C ALA A 1056 -17.95 -17.82 40.03
N GLU A 1057 -16.92 -18.66 39.93
CA GLU A 1057 -15.89 -18.53 38.89
C GLU A 1057 -16.26 -19.40 37.69
N VAL A 1058 -16.32 -18.78 36.51
CA VAL A 1058 -16.52 -19.44 35.24
C VAL A 1058 -15.19 -19.48 34.49
N LEU A 1059 -14.77 -20.66 34.05
CA LEU A 1059 -13.55 -20.85 33.29
C LEU A 1059 -13.84 -20.81 31.78
N LEU A 1060 -13.20 -19.87 31.09
CA LEU A 1060 -13.11 -19.78 29.63
C LEU A 1060 -11.78 -20.38 29.19
N GLU A 1061 -11.79 -21.65 28.77
CA GLU A 1061 -10.60 -22.26 28.15
C GLU A 1061 -10.41 -21.71 26.74
N ILE A 1062 -9.15 -21.43 26.37
CA ILE A 1062 -8.82 -20.95 25.03
C ILE A 1062 -8.83 -22.13 24.05
N ASP A 1063 -9.65 -22.02 23.02
CA ASP A 1063 -9.57 -22.88 21.85
C ASP A 1063 -8.29 -22.54 21.07
N ARG A 1064 -7.30 -23.44 21.16
CA ARG A 1064 -6.00 -23.28 20.50
C ARG A 1064 -6.06 -23.35 18.97
N LYS A 1065 -7.16 -23.81 18.39
CA LYS A 1065 -7.38 -23.75 16.94
C LYS A 1065 -7.73 -22.33 16.50
N VAL A 1066 -8.44 -21.59 17.35
CA VAL A 1066 -8.86 -20.21 17.09
C VAL A 1066 -7.80 -19.21 17.55
N TRP A 1067 -7.14 -19.47 18.69
CA TRP A 1067 -6.08 -18.62 19.21
C TRP A 1067 -4.79 -19.42 19.52
N PRO A 1068 -3.96 -19.67 18.49
CA PRO A 1068 -2.72 -20.42 18.64
C PRO A 1068 -1.68 -19.63 19.45
N SER A 1069 -0.77 -20.34 20.12
CA SER A 1069 0.33 -19.76 20.91
C SER A 1069 1.53 -19.37 20.02
N ASN A 1070 1.29 -18.62 18.94
CA ASN A 1070 2.29 -18.24 17.94
C ASN A 1070 2.93 -16.85 18.18
N GLY A 1071 2.55 -16.16 19.26
CA GLY A 1071 3.07 -14.83 19.63
C GLY A 1071 2.33 -13.65 18.99
N VAL A 1072 1.30 -13.90 18.17
CA VAL A 1072 0.40 -12.85 17.67
C VAL A 1072 -0.48 -12.36 18.81
N ARG A 1073 -0.57 -11.02 18.95
CA ARG A 1073 -1.38 -10.37 19.97
C ARG A 1073 -2.74 -9.98 19.42
N HIS A 1074 -3.81 -10.26 20.16
CA HIS A 1074 -5.19 -9.93 19.78
C HIS A 1074 -5.85 -9.03 20.81
N ASN A 1075 -6.84 -8.23 20.40
CA ASN A 1075 -7.77 -7.64 21.36
C ASN A 1075 -8.74 -8.73 21.82
N VAL A 1076 -9.00 -8.84 23.12
CA VAL A 1076 -9.76 -9.95 23.70
C VAL A 1076 -10.99 -9.41 24.38
N TYR A 1077 -12.15 -9.90 23.98
CA TYR A 1077 -13.46 -9.48 24.46
C TYR A 1077 -14.12 -10.60 25.26
N PHE A 1078 -14.64 -10.27 26.44
CA PHE A 1078 -15.45 -11.13 27.29
C PHE A 1078 -16.90 -10.69 27.17
N VAL A 1079 -17.68 -11.35 26.32
CA VAL A 1079 -19.01 -10.90 25.89
C VAL A 1079 -20.09 -11.75 26.54
N LEU A 1080 -21.06 -11.10 27.16
CA LEU A 1080 -22.20 -11.76 27.82
C LEU A 1080 -23.36 -11.87 26.82
N ARG A 1081 -23.88 -13.08 26.60
CA ARG A 1081 -25.01 -13.34 25.70
C ARG A 1081 -26.15 -14.02 26.46
N ALA A 1082 -27.36 -13.50 26.32
CA ALA A 1082 -28.56 -14.14 26.85
C ALA A 1082 -28.91 -15.44 26.08
N GLY A 1083 -29.72 -16.30 26.70
CA GLY A 1083 -30.53 -17.29 25.98
C GLY A 1083 -31.79 -16.66 25.37
N GLU A 1084 -32.72 -17.48 24.86
CA GLU A 1084 -34.04 -17.01 24.39
C GLU A 1084 -34.86 -16.42 25.56
N GLY A 1085 -35.12 -15.09 25.53
CA GLY A 1085 -35.90 -14.39 26.57
C GLY A 1085 -35.68 -12.86 26.62
N PRO A 1086 -36.50 -12.11 27.39
CA PRO A 1086 -36.49 -10.64 27.42
C PRO A 1086 -35.22 -10.02 28.05
N SER A 1087 -35.04 -8.70 27.85
CA SER A 1087 -33.83 -7.88 28.10
C SER A 1087 -33.34 -7.72 29.55
N GLN A 1088 -33.59 -8.69 30.44
CA GLN A 1088 -33.23 -8.65 31.85
C GLN A 1088 -31.70 -8.73 32.10
N PRO A 1089 -31.19 -8.24 33.25
CA PRO A 1089 -29.79 -8.40 33.62
C PRO A 1089 -29.41 -9.87 33.81
N LEU A 1090 -28.24 -10.26 33.33
CA LEU A 1090 -27.77 -11.64 33.31
C LEU A 1090 -26.99 -12.00 34.59
N CYS A 1091 -26.03 -11.16 34.97
CA CYS A 1091 -25.15 -11.35 36.13
C CYS A 1091 -24.41 -10.04 36.46
N GLY A 1092 -23.72 -10.00 37.61
CA GLY A 1092 -22.70 -9.00 37.92
C GLY A 1092 -21.29 -9.56 37.74
N VAL A 1093 -20.39 -8.87 37.05
CA VAL A 1093 -18.97 -9.27 36.92
C VAL A 1093 -18.12 -8.53 37.95
N ALA A 1094 -17.34 -9.26 38.74
CA ALA A 1094 -16.48 -8.69 39.78
C ALA A 1094 -15.03 -8.52 39.32
N TRP A 1095 -14.44 -9.57 38.73
CA TRP A 1095 -13.05 -9.57 38.31
C TRP A 1095 -12.79 -10.64 37.24
N LEU A 1096 -11.69 -10.46 36.49
CA LEU A 1096 -11.18 -11.43 35.52
C LEU A 1096 -9.78 -11.89 35.95
N LYS A 1097 -9.45 -13.15 35.68
CA LYS A 1097 -8.16 -13.73 36.01
C LYS A 1097 -7.61 -14.56 34.87
N ALA A 1098 -6.44 -14.21 34.35
CA ALA A 1098 -5.70 -15.01 33.40
C ALA A 1098 -5.20 -16.31 34.07
N ILE A 1099 -5.45 -17.44 33.42
CA ILE A 1099 -5.02 -18.77 33.84
C ILE A 1099 -3.92 -19.21 32.90
N PHE A 1100 -2.78 -19.59 33.47
CA PHE A 1100 -1.61 -20.09 32.74
C PHE A 1100 -1.56 -21.62 32.81
N LEU A 1101 -0.94 -22.23 31.80
CA LEU A 1101 -0.67 -23.68 31.74
C LEU A 1101 0.24 -24.17 32.86
#